data_AF-R7HAE5-F1
#
_entry.id   AF-R7HAE5-F1
#
_cell.length_a   1.000
_cell.length_b   1.000
_cell.length_c   1.000
_cell.angle_alpha   90.00
_cell.angle_beta   90.00
_cell.angle_gamma   90.00
#
_symmetry.space_group_name_H-M   'P 1'
#
loop_
_entity.id
_entity.type
_entity.pdbx_description
1 polymer ?
#
loop_
_entity_poly.entity_id
_entity_poly.type
_entity_poly.pdbx_seq_one_letter_code
_entity_poly.pdbx_strand_id
1 'polypeptide(L)'
;MDKLDSKPLFNIVSGITILCIIVGSQWYLCPDIITRIIFTFHIPVLFIISGYFLEIKSTRQTLLYTFRTLMIPYFITCAVIIAIMAVRIFFTGSGFTESFHELLLWVWAAFYGSGVDYFTPAYIRMIGSLCFLPALFFAVNITHLCLRTRYAVIGIVLTALAGFATSRIFWLPYSIQTAMTGTIFVFCGFMLREKNILARLKEAPFIPAVCFVLSAVYIAKGGGRLFMVNNNYGYGIWDWLAAFCACIFLFYAAMLIEQHCPRLTALGNRIGSHFMLIFCLHLTELNCFPWSSLLTCFNEHRITNTYVQSVLFFLIHILLITGGLLICLLLRRLHPAGHGKNTLTTESGAAPVSKRVEWVDMAKGTCILLMLYAHMPIDSNIRQIIFSFHMPAFMLLSGYFTKNCSWKHFFKSTWKGLLLPYFSIEVLVAFVRVWRQWLYVGISMDTTVSLLRMQAKIALFGMSYSSSVFTDIGSVFVIWFVICLFFARMLFIAILKLSREKEALTCILVAAVTITGWYIGTHVAFLPESFDVSMTAAAFIYAGYLLNKYSVWQYLKRYPLSIVLTGCIWLLQIQKGGIELSIRSYPLFPLSLSGAVCGTVILCLCCQMLSRYTIPTAVLKFFGRNSLAVLGIHCIEAQFIHWEGLLLNADVFMQFLMRMICICATLVLWIAIKTFFQSVILKTAR
;
A
#
# COMPACT_ATOMS: atom_id res chain seq x y z
N MET A 1 8.63 -8.04 -42.81
CA MET A 1 8.75 -7.35 -41.52
C MET A 1 8.55 -8.38 -40.42
N ASP A 2 9.60 -9.13 -40.12
CA ASP A 2 9.56 -10.18 -39.11
C ASP A 2 9.50 -9.57 -37.72
N LYS A 3 8.54 -10.00 -36.90
CA LYS A 3 8.44 -9.61 -35.49
C LYS A 3 9.69 -10.08 -34.77
N LEU A 4 10.56 -9.13 -34.43
CA LEU A 4 11.79 -9.31 -33.65
C LEU A 4 11.53 -9.64 -32.16
N ASP A 5 10.34 -10.14 -31.82
CA ASP A 5 9.94 -10.59 -30.47
C ASP A 5 10.40 -12.03 -30.24
N SER A 6 11.68 -12.33 -30.49
CA SER A 6 12.20 -13.67 -30.21
C SER A 6 12.28 -13.83 -28.67
N LYS A 7 11.48 -14.75 -28.12
CA LYS A 7 11.67 -15.23 -26.74
C LYS A 7 13.15 -15.56 -26.42
N PRO A 8 13.95 -16.08 -27.38
CA PRO A 8 15.38 -16.27 -27.21
C PRO A 8 16.17 -15.03 -26.77
N LEU A 9 16.01 -13.88 -27.42
CA LEU A 9 16.76 -12.66 -27.09
C LEU A 9 16.61 -12.28 -25.61
N PHE A 10 15.37 -12.18 -25.15
CA PHE A 10 15.06 -11.80 -23.77
C PHE A 10 15.53 -12.84 -22.75
N ASN A 11 15.50 -14.13 -23.11
CA ASN A 11 16.06 -15.18 -22.26
C ASN A 11 17.59 -15.07 -22.17
N ILE A 12 18.30 -14.78 -23.26
CA ILE A 12 19.76 -14.56 -23.24
C ILE A 12 20.09 -13.40 -22.30
N VAL A 13 19.42 -12.25 -22.46
CA VAL A 13 19.63 -11.08 -21.59
C VAL A 13 19.36 -11.42 -20.12
N SER A 14 18.26 -12.12 -19.83
CA SER A 14 17.93 -12.56 -18.47
C SER A 14 18.96 -13.55 -17.92
N GLY A 15 19.48 -14.44 -18.76
CA GLY A 15 20.53 -15.40 -18.44
C GLY A 15 21.87 -14.74 -18.10
N ILE A 16 22.30 -13.76 -18.90
CA ILE A 16 23.48 -12.94 -18.60
C ILE A 16 23.27 -12.19 -17.28
N THR A 17 22.08 -11.59 -17.11
CA THR A 17 21.75 -10.80 -15.93
C THR A 17 21.82 -11.62 -14.64
N ILE A 18 21.28 -12.84 -14.61
CA ILE A 18 21.33 -13.67 -13.39
C ILE A 18 22.76 -14.13 -13.05
N LEU A 19 23.58 -14.44 -14.05
CA LEU A 19 24.99 -14.76 -13.82
C LEU A 19 25.75 -13.56 -13.26
N CYS A 20 25.49 -12.37 -13.81
CA CYS A 20 26.05 -11.12 -13.29
C CYS A 20 25.56 -10.82 -11.86
N ILE A 21 24.31 -11.12 -11.51
CA ILE A 21 23.80 -10.99 -10.13
C ILE A 21 24.58 -11.90 -9.17
N ILE A 22 24.79 -13.16 -9.54
CA ILE A 22 25.53 -14.12 -8.71
C ILE A 22 26.97 -13.64 -8.50
N VAL A 23 27.67 -13.23 -9.56
CA VAL A 23 29.03 -12.67 -9.46
C VAL A 23 29.04 -11.37 -8.64
N GLY A 24 28.08 -10.48 -8.89
CA GLY A 24 27.97 -9.19 -8.19
C GLY A 24 27.70 -9.32 -6.69
N SER A 25 27.10 -10.43 -6.24
CA SER A 25 26.90 -10.70 -4.82
C SER A 25 28.22 -10.88 -4.03
N GLN A 26 29.31 -11.17 -4.74
CA GLN A 26 30.66 -11.37 -4.21
C GLN A 26 31.52 -10.10 -4.32
N TRP A 27 30.90 -8.93 -4.20
CA TRP A 27 31.54 -7.65 -4.49
C TRP A 27 32.84 -7.40 -3.71
N TYR A 28 33.04 -8.03 -2.55
CA TYR A 28 34.25 -7.93 -1.72
C TYR A 28 35.41 -8.81 -2.21
N LEU A 29 35.17 -9.79 -3.10
CA LEU A 29 36.21 -10.66 -3.69
C LEU A 29 36.51 -10.31 -5.16
N CYS A 30 35.61 -9.59 -5.83
CA CYS A 30 35.77 -9.19 -7.22
C CYS A 30 36.49 -7.83 -7.36
N PRO A 31 37.28 -7.62 -8.44
CA PRO A 31 37.79 -6.30 -8.80
C PRO A 31 36.65 -5.27 -8.89
N ASP A 32 36.86 -4.08 -8.32
CA ASP A 32 35.86 -2.99 -8.24
C ASP A 32 35.35 -2.55 -9.63
N ILE A 33 36.18 -2.68 -10.68
CA ILE A 33 35.73 -2.40 -12.05
C ILE A 33 34.62 -3.36 -12.52
N ILE A 34 34.72 -4.65 -12.17
CA ILE A 34 33.75 -5.68 -12.57
C ILE A 34 32.42 -5.45 -11.84
N THR A 35 32.48 -5.15 -10.54
CA THR A 35 31.28 -4.86 -9.75
C THR A 35 30.57 -3.61 -10.25
N ARG A 36 31.31 -2.55 -10.60
CA ARG A 36 30.74 -1.33 -11.21
C ARG A 36 30.06 -1.59 -12.55
N ILE A 37 30.65 -2.41 -13.41
CA ILE A 37 30.05 -2.78 -14.70
C ILE A 37 28.72 -3.51 -14.46
N ILE A 38 28.74 -4.55 -13.62
CA ILE A 38 27.55 -5.34 -13.28
C ILE A 38 26.46 -4.43 -12.69
N PHE A 39 26.81 -3.62 -11.68
CA PHE A 39 25.88 -2.76 -10.96
C PHE A 39 25.25 -1.65 -11.82
N THR A 40 25.85 -1.31 -12.96
CA THR A 40 25.30 -0.33 -13.90
C THR A 40 24.02 -0.82 -14.60
N PHE A 41 23.89 -2.11 -14.95
CA PHE A 41 22.80 -2.56 -15.83
C PHE A 41 21.90 -3.68 -15.27
N HIS A 42 22.39 -4.50 -14.34
CA HIS A 42 21.72 -5.77 -14.00
C HIS A 42 20.30 -5.64 -13.42
N ILE A 43 20.00 -4.65 -12.58
CA ILE A 43 18.60 -4.38 -12.13
C ILE A 43 17.83 -3.55 -13.16
N PRO A 44 18.36 -2.43 -13.70
CA PRO A 44 17.67 -1.64 -14.71
C PRO A 44 17.14 -2.44 -15.91
N VAL A 45 17.93 -3.41 -16.40
CA VAL A 45 17.52 -4.23 -17.55
C VAL A 45 16.26 -5.05 -17.25
N LEU A 46 16.07 -5.52 -16.01
CA LEU A 46 14.89 -6.31 -15.64
C LEU A 46 13.61 -5.45 -15.61
N PHE A 47 13.72 -4.19 -15.19
CA PHE A 47 12.63 -3.21 -15.28
C PHE A 47 12.30 -2.89 -16.75
N ILE A 48 13.31 -2.73 -17.60
CA ILE A 48 13.15 -2.51 -19.05
C ILE A 48 12.48 -3.72 -19.72
N ILE A 49 12.90 -4.95 -19.43
CA ILE A 49 12.28 -6.18 -19.96
C ILE A 49 10.80 -6.23 -19.56
N SER A 50 10.49 -5.94 -18.29
CA SER A 50 9.10 -5.93 -17.80
C SER A 50 8.24 -4.87 -18.47
N GLY A 51 8.82 -3.70 -18.74
CA GLY A 51 8.21 -2.63 -19.52
C GLY A 51 7.97 -3.00 -20.98
N TYR A 52 8.91 -3.72 -21.61
CA TYR A 52 8.77 -4.19 -22.99
C TYR A 52 7.56 -5.10 -23.16
N PHE A 53 7.30 -6.00 -22.21
CA PHE A 53 6.12 -6.87 -22.23
C PHE A 53 4.85 -6.25 -21.63
N LEU A 54 4.89 -5.02 -21.13
CA LEU A 54 3.75 -4.36 -20.53
C LEU A 54 2.71 -3.99 -21.58
N GLU A 55 1.53 -4.61 -21.56
CA GLU A 55 0.41 -4.24 -22.45
C GLU A 55 -0.62 -3.40 -21.69
N ILE A 56 -1.21 -2.41 -22.38
CA ILE A 56 -2.27 -1.57 -21.82
C ILE A 56 -3.57 -2.38 -21.84
N LYS A 57 -3.82 -3.12 -20.76
CA LYS A 57 -4.99 -3.98 -20.56
C LYS A 57 -5.87 -3.45 -19.42
N SER A 58 -6.85 -4.26 -19.01
CA SER A 58 -7.61 -3.97 -17.79
C SER A 58 -6.67 -3.92 -16.58
N THR A 59 -6.75 -2.84 -15.79
CA THR A 59 -5.94 -2.65 -14.56
C THR A 59 -6.02 -3.86 -13.63
N ARG A 60 -7.20 -4.48 -13.52
CA ARG A 60 -7.39 -5.69 -12.68
C ARG A 60 -6.57 -6.87 -13.20
N GLN A 61 -6.49 -7.05 -14.52
CA GLN A 61 -5.74 -8.16 -15.13
C GLN A 61 -4.25 -7.95 -14.96
N THR A 62 -3.73 -6.75 -15.23
CA THR A 62 -2.32 -6.39 -15.03
C THR A 62 -1.92 -6.60 -13.57
N LEU A 63 -2.74 -6.14 -12.62
CA LEU A 63 -2.51 -6.31 -11.19
C LEU A 63 -2.46 -7.80 -10.78
N LEU A 64 -3.42 -8.61 -11.22
CA LEU A 64 -3.46 -10.04 -10.88
C LEU A 64 -2.32 -10.82 -11.52
N TYR A 65 -1.97 -10.50 -12.77
CA TYR A 65 -0.87 -11.13 -13.47
C TYR A 65 0.46 -10.84 -12.76
N THR A 66 0.78 -9.56 -12.54
CA THR A 66 2.02 -9.13 -11.87
C THR A 66 2.10 -9.63 -10.43
N PHE A 67 0.99 -9.65 -9.68
CA PHE A 67 0.95 -10.22 -8.33
C PHE A 67 1.32 -11.71 -8.34
N ARG A 68 0.77 -12.49 -9.28
CA ARG A 68 1.07 -13.92 -9.41
C ARG A 68 2.51 -14.19 -9.84
N THR A 69 3.08 -13.37 -10.72
CA THR A 69 4.42 -13.59 -11.26
C THR A 69 5.54 -13.04 -10.37
N LEU A 70 5.24 -12.07 -9.48
CA LEU A 70 6.27 -11.38 -8.67
C LEU A 70 6.02 -11.53 -7.16
N MET A 71 4.81 -11.19 -6.68
CA MET A 71 4.53 -11.20 -5.24
C MET A 71 4.38 -12.61 -4.67
N ILE A 72 3.83 -13.57 -5.43
CA ILE A 72 3.75 -14.97 -4.97
C ILE A 72 5.16 -15.57 -4.79
N PRO A 73 6.07 -15.53 -5.80
CA PRO A 73 7.45 -15.96 -5.60
C PRO A 73 8.11 -15.26 -4.41
N TYR A 74 7.93 -13.94 -4.27
CA TYR A 74 8.45 -13.17 -3.14
C TYR A 74 8.01 -13.75 -1.79
N PHE A 75 6.70 -13.95 -1.58
CA PHE A 75 6.19 -14.47 -0.32
C PHE A 75 6.63 -15.92 -0.05
N ILE A 76 6.70 -16.76 -1.09
CA ILE A 76 7.20 -18.13 -0.97
C ILE A 76 8.66 -18.11 -0.55
N THR A 77 9.50 -17.31 -1.21
CA THR A 77 10.93 -17.19 -0.86
C THR A 77 11.12 -16.64 0.54
N CYS A 78 10.36 -15.63 0.95
CA CYS A 78 10.38 -15.12 2.33
C CYS A 78 10.03 -16.23 3.32
N ALA A 79 8.97 -17.01 3.06
CA ALA A 79 8.56 -18.11 3.95
C ALA A 79 9.63 -19.19 4.05
N VAL A 80 10.29 -19.54 2.95
CA VAL A 80 11.40 -20.50 2.93
C VAL A 80 12.60 -19.97 3.71
N ILE A 81 12.98 -18.70 3.53
CA ILE A 81 14.07 -18.07 4.30
C ILE A 81 13.73 -18.10 5.79
N ILE A 82 12.53 -17.65 6.18
CA ILE A 82 12.07 -17.65 7.57
C ILE A 82 12.10 -19.07 8.17
N ALA A 83 11.67 -20.08 7.41
CA ALA A 83 11.70 -21.47 7.87
C ALA A 83 13.13 -22.00 8.07
N ILE A 84 14.04 -21.76 7.13
CA ILE A 84 15.45 -22.18 7.25
C ILE A 84 16.12 -21.44 8.41
N MET A 85 15.85 -20.15 8.58
CA MET A 85 16.35 -19.36 9.71
C MET A 85 15.81 -19.86 11.04
N ALA A 86 14.53 -20.21 11.13
CA ALA A 86 13.96 -20.83 12.34
C ALA A 86 14.67 -22.14 12.71
N VAL A 87 14.94 -23.00 11.72
CA VAL A 87 15.69 -24.26 11.94
C VAL A 87 17.12 -23.99 12.38
N ARG A 88 17.83 -23.07 11.72
CA ARG A 88 19.20 -22.69 12.08
C ARG A 88 19.27 -22.19 13.52
N ILE A 89 18.36 -21.29 13.88
CA ILE A 89 18.25 -20.71 15.23
C ILE A 89 18.03 -21.81 16.28
N PHE A 90 17.17 -22.79 15.97
CA PHE A 90 16.93 -23.93 16.86
C PHE A 90 18.20 -24.75 17.13
N PHE A 91 19.06 -24.94 16.13
CA PHE A 91 20.31 -25.70 16.28
C PHE A 91 21.48 -24.90 16.90
N THR A 92 21.47 -23.57 16.84
CA THR A 92 22.53 -22.73 17.43
C THR A 92 22.46 -22.59 18.95
N GLY A 93 21.43 -23.15 19.61
CA GLY A 93 21.36 -23.23 21.08
C GLY A 93 21.13 -21.89 21.81
N SER A 94 20.72 -20.85 21.09
CA SER A 94 20.33 -19.55 21.68
C SER A 94 19.08 -19.69 22.56
N GLY A 95 18.93 -18.83 23.57
CA GLY A 95 17.72 -18.80 24.40
C GLY A 95 16.46 -18.60 23.55
N PHE A 96 15.31 -19.12 24.01
CA PHE A 96 14.03 -19.02 23.28
C PHE A 96 13.66 -17.57 22.92
N THR A 97 13.94 -16.62 23.81
CA THR A 97 13.63 -15.19 23.62
C THR A 97 14.43 -14.58 22.48
N GLU A 98 15.76 -14.74 22.47
CA GLU A 98 16.63 -14.27 21.39
C GLU A 98 16.27 -14.93 20.07
N SER A 99 16.05 -16.25 20.11
CA SER A 99 15.63 -17.06 18.97
C SER A 99 14.33 -16.56 18.34
N PHE A 100 13.34 -16.25 19.17
CA PHE A 100 12.06 -15.74 18.72
C PHE A 100 12.15 -14.30 18.21
N HIS A 101 12.96 -13.45 18.85
CA HIS A 101 13.20 -12.09 18.39
C HIS A 101 13.86 -12.05 17.00
N GLU A 102 14.88 -12.87 16.78
CA GLU A 102 15.52 -13.03 15.47
C GLU A 102 14.53 -13.50 14.39
N LEU A 103 13.64 -14.43 14.74
CA LEU A 103 12.58 -14.87 13.83
C LEU A 103 11.60 -13.71 13.49
N LEU A 104 11.21 -12.92 14.48
CA LEU A 104 10.35 -11.75 14.28
C LEU A 104 11.01 -10.71 13.37
N LEU A 105 12.33 -10.48 13.51
CA LEU A 105 13.09 -9.59 12.64
C LEU A 105 13.08 -10.05 11.17
N TRP A 106 13.16 -11.36 10.91
CA TRP A 106 13.03 -11.88 9.55
C TRP A 106 11.64 -11.72 8.96
N VAL A 107 10.59 -11.91 9.77
CA VAL A 107 9.21 -11.61 9.35
C VAL A 107 9.05 -10.11 9.06
N TRP A 108 9.66 -9.25 9.88
CA TRP A 108 9.65 -7.80 9.69
C TRP A 108 10.41 -7.37 8.43
N ALA A 109 11.58 -7.97 8.17
CA ALA A 109 12.35 -7.78 6.94
C ALA A 109 11.53 -8.20 5.70
N ALA A 110 10.81 -9.31 5.76
CA ALA A 110 9.92 -9.77 4.70
C ALA A 110 8.70 -8.86 4.48
N PHE A 111 8.23 -8.17 5.51
CA PHE A 111 7.15 -7.19 5.37
C PHE A 111 7.65 -5.87 4.76
N TYR A 112 8.74 -5.32 5.28
CA TYR A 112 9.32 -4.08 4.75
C TYR A 112 9.93 -4.27 3.37
N GLY A 113 10.43 -5.47 3.08
CA GLY A 113 11.08 -5.78 1.82
C GLY A 113 12.23 -4.81 1.53
N SER A 114 13.02 -4.45 2.54
CA SER A 114 14.09 -3.45 2.42
C SER A 114 15.35 -4.05 1.80
N GLY A 115 15.96 -3.34 0.85
CA GLY A 115 17.21 -3.77 0.21
C GLY A 115 18.46 -3.61 1.08
N VAL A 116 18.42 -2.72 2.06
CA VAL A 116 19.52 -2.41 2.99
C VAL A 116 18.98 -2.17 4.40
N ASP A 117 19.85 -2.21 5.41
CA ASP A 117 19.45 -1.94 6.79
C ASP A 117 19.19 -0.45 6.96
N TYR A 118 18.10 -0.12 7.65
CA TYR A 118 17.82 1.26 8.07
C TYR A 118 17.78 1.30 9.58
N PHE A 119 18.53 2.21 10.19
CA PHE A 119 18.60 2.34 11.65
C PHE A 119 17.67 3.41 12.19
N THR A 120 17.32 4.41 11.37
CA THR A 120 16.53 5.59 11.76
C THR A 120 15.26 5.70 10.91
N PRO A 121 14.10 6.04 11.51
CA PRO A 121 13.84 6.27 12.95
C PRO A 121 13.70 4.99 13.79
N ALA A 122 13.59 3.84 13.12
CA ALA A 122 13.43 2.53 13.74
C ALA A 122 14.22 1.52 12.90
N TYR A 123 14.78 0.51 13.57
CA TYR A 123 15.57 -0.50 12.88
C TYR A 123 14.69 -1.35 11.95
N ILE A 124 15.03 -1.33 10.66
CA ILE A 124 14.45 -2.17 9.62
C ILE A 124 15.58 -3.04 9.08
N ARG A 125 15.49 -4.33 9.41
CA ARG A 125 16.40 -5.35 8.89
C ARG A 125 16.24 -5.50 7.38
N MET A 126 17.35 -5.62 6.67
CA MET A 126 17.36 -5.89 5.23
C MET A 126 16.89 -7.31 4.92
N ILE A 127 16.14 -7.45 3.82
CA ILE A 127 15.87 -8.74 3.16
C ILE A 127 16.83 -8.96 1.97
N GLY A 128 17.70 -7.98 1.70
CA GLY A 128 18.62 -7.96 0.57
C GLY A 128 17.93 -7.73 -0.77
N SER A 129 18.52 -8.25 -1.84
CA SER A 129 18.05 -8.07 -3.23
C SER A 129 16.68 -8.71 -3.55
N LEU A 130 16.07 -9.43 -2.60
CA LEU A 130 14.69 -9.92 -2.71
C LEU A 130 13.67 -8.76 -2.81
N CYS A 131 14.02 -7.57 -2.31
CA CYS A 131 13.26 -6.33 -2.43
C CYS A 131 12.92 -5.93 -3.89
N PHE A 132 13.69 -6.44 -4.86
CA PHE A 132 13.46 -6.21 -6.28
C PHE A 132 12.07 -6.66 -6.75
N LEU A 133 11.55 -7.79 -6.25
CA LEU A 133 10.27 -8.34 -6.68
C LEU A 133 9.08 -7.43 -6.36
N PRO A 134 8.88 -6.98 -5.09
CA PRO A 134 7.82 -6.02 -4.79
C PRO A 134 8.06 -4.66 -5.46
N ALA A 135 9.31 -4.20 -5.58
CA ALA A 135 9.63 -2.96 -6.28
C ALA A 135 9.19 -3.01 -7.76
N LEU A 136 9.50 -4.10 -8.47
CA LEU A 136 9.07 -4.29 -9.85
C LEU A 136 7.54 -4.41 -9.98
N PHE A 137 6.89 -5.12 -9.05
CA PHE A 137 5.43 -5.23 -9.01
C PHE A 137 4.76 -3.86 -8.96
N PHE A 138 5.18 -2.99 -8.04
CA PHE A 138 4.64 -1.64 -7.94
C PHE A 138 5.00 -0.79 -9.16
N ALA A 139 6.25 -0.86 -9.65
CA ALA A 139 6.70 -0.05 -10.78
C ALA A 139 5.89 -0.32 -12.05
N VAL A 140 5.60 -1.59 -12.35
CA VAL A 140 4.78 -1.97 -13.51
C VAL A 140 3.35 -1.47 -13.37
N ASN A 141 2.73 -1.62 -12.19
CA ASN A 141 1.35 -1.19 -11.97
C ASN A 141 1.19 0.34 -11.96
N ILE A 142 2.16 1.06 -11.38
CA ILE A 142 2.21 2.54 -11.41
C ILE A 142 2.38 3.03 -12.84
N THR A 143 3.34 2.46 -13.59
CA THR A 143 3.59 2.83 -14.99
C THR A 143 2.36 2.56 -15.85
N HIS A 144 1.72 1.40 -15.68
CA HIS A 144 0.47 1.07 -16.36
C HIS A 144 -0.64 2.08 -16.07
N LEU A 145 -0.77 2.55 -14.82
CA LEU A 145 -1.74 3.58 -14.47
C LEU A 145 -1.42 4.92 -15.15
N CYS A 146 -0.14 5.33 -15.16
CA CYS A 146 0.30 6.56 -15.81
C CYS A 146 0.04 6.54 -17.32
N LEU A 147 0.34 5.42 -17.99
CA LEU A 147 0.12 5.22 -19.44
C LEU A 147 -1.36 5.32 -19.86
N ARG A 148 -2.30 5.18 -18.93
CA ARG A 148 -3.74 5.37 -19.21
C ARG A 148 -4.19 6.82 -19.17
N THR A 149 -3.31 7.74 -18.80
CA THR A 149 -3.58 9.18 -18.76
C THR A 149 -3.04 9.88 -20.00
N ARG A 150 -3.57 11.06 -20.35
CA ARG A 150 -3.07 11.88 -21.47
C ARG A 150 -1.64 12.37 -21.26
N TYR A 151 -1.20 12.49 -20.01
CA TYR A 151 0.10 13.06 -19.63
C TYR A 151 1.00 12.01 -18.97
N ALA A 152 1.12 10.84 -19.59
CA ALA A 152 1.83 9.69 -19.04
C ALA A 152 3.28 10.02 -18.63
N VAL A 153 4.03 10.74 -19.47
CA VAL A 153 5.43 11.12 -19.19
C VAL A 153 5.54 11.99 -17.95
N ILE A 154 4.66 12.98 -17.80
CA ILE A 154 4.63 13.87 -16.63
C ILE A 154 4.32 13.05 -15.37
N GLY A 155 3.34 12.14 -15.44
CA GLY A 155 3.00 11.25 -14.33
C GLY A 155 4.18 10.38 -13.88
N ILE A 156 4.94 9.83 -14.83
CA ILE A 156 6.13 9.01 -14.57
C ILE A 156 7.24 9.84 -13.91
N VAL A 157 7.56 11.02 -14.46
CA VAL A 157 8.59 11.91 -13.91
C VAL A 157 8.24 12.36 -12.50
N LEU A 158 7.00 12.82 -12.27
CA LEU A 158 6.54 13.23 -10.94
C LEU A 158 6.58 12.07 -9.94
N THR A 159 6.21 10.86 -10.38
CA THR A 159 6.26 9.68 -9.51
C THR A 159 7.69 9.32 -9.15
N ALA A 160 8.62 9.33 -10.12
CA ALA A 160 10.03 9.05 -9.85
C ALA A 160 10.66 10.09 -8.91
N LEU A 161 10.38 11.39 -9.11
CA LEU A 161 10.84 12.45 -8.22
C LEU A 161 10.32 12.29 -6.79
N ALA A 162 9.03 11.96 -6.64
CA ALA A 162 8.46 11.66 -5.33
C ALA A 162 9.15 10.45 -4.69
N GLY A 163 9.37 9.35 -5.43
CA GLY A 163 10.10 8.18 -4.94
C GLY A 163 11.50 8.53 -4.43
N PHE A 164 12.25 9.32 -5.20
CA PHE A 164 13.59 9.78 -4.82
C PHE A 164 13.61 10.70 -3.60
N ALA A 165 12.71 11.68 -3.52
CA ALA A 165 12.65 12.61 -2.40
C ALA A 165 12.23 11.91 -1.11
N THR A 166 11.19 11.08 -1.18
CA THR A 166 10.63 10.40 0.00
C THR A 166 11.63 9.45 0.65
N SER A 167 12.48 8.74 -0.12
CA SER A 167 13.43 7.76 0.41
C SER A 167 14.58 8.35 1.21
N ARG A 168 14.83 9.65 1.09
CA ARG A 168 15.85 10.36 1.88
C ARG A 168 15.35 10.75 3.28
N ILE A 169 14.05 10.62 3.50
CA ILE A 169 13.40 11.03 4.74
C ILE A 169 13.09 9.78 5.57
N PHE A 170 12.44 8.79 4.96
CA PHE A 170 12.12 7.51 5.60
C PHE A 170 11.94 6.41 4.57
N TRP A 171 12.01 5.17 5.03
CA TRP A 171 11.89 4.00 4.17
C TRP A 171 10.49 3.39 4.25
N LEU A 172 9.78 3.33 3.12
CA LEU A 172 8.44 2.74 3.03
C LEU A 172 8.48 1.22 2.84
N PRO A 173 7.48 0.47 3.35
CA PRO A 173 7.36 -0.95 3.11
C PRO A 173 7.26 -1.33 1.62
N TYR A 174 7.64 -2.56 1.32
CA TYR A 174 7.66 -3.19 0.01
C TYR A 174 8.51 -2.47 -1.05
N SER A 175 9.49 -1.68 -0.62
CA SER A 175 10.39 -0.92 -1.51
C SER A 175 9.66 -0.11 -2.57
N ILE A 176 8.50 0.46 -2.22
CA ILE A 176 7.67 1.24 -3.17
C ILE A 176 8.41 2.48 -3.68
N GLN A 177 9.32 3.05 -2.89
CA GLN A 177 10.11 4.22 -3.29
C GLN A 177 11.07 3.88 -4.43
N THR A 178 11.74 2.73 -4.33
CA THR A 178 12.51 2.15 -5.45
C THR A 178 11.62 1.80 -6.64
N ALA A 179 10.38 1.37 -6.40
CA ALA A 179 9.41 1.13 -7.48
C ALA A 179 9.07 2.42 -8.25
N MET A 180 8.88 3.51 -7.52
CA MET A 180 8.52 4.82 -8.07
C MET A 180 9.63 5.35 -8.98
N THR A 181 10.90 5.28 -8.56
CA THR A 181 12.04 5.65 -9.43
C THR A 181 12.23 4.64 -10.57
N GLY A 182 11.99 3.36 -10.31
CA GLY A 182 12.01 2.30 -11.33
C GLY A 182 10.99 2.45 -12.46
N THR A 183 9.94 3.25 -12.29
CA THR A 183 8.94 3.51 -13.35
C THR A 183 9.53 4.09 -14.63
N ILE A 184 10.63 4.84 -14.52
CA ILE A 184 11.37 5.38 -15.68
C ILE A 184 11.89 4.24 -16.55
N PHE A 185 12.52 3.23 -15.94
CA PHE A 185 13.05 2.07 -16.68
C PHE A 185 11.93 1.21 -17.28
N VAL A 186 10.81 1.03 -16.57
CA VAL A 186 9.62 0.34 -17.13
C VAL A 186 9.08 1.12 -18.34
N PHE A 187 9.00 2.44 -18.24
CA PHE A 187 8.55 3.29 -19.34
C PHE A 187 9.50 3.23 -20.54
N CYS A 188 10.82 3.27 -20.31
CA CYS A 188 11.82 3.06 -21.35
C CYS A 188 11.62 1.73 -22.08
N GLY A 189 11.37 0.64 -21.34
CA GLY A 189 11.04 -0.67 -21.91
C GLY A 189 9.78 -0.65 -22.78
N PHE A 190 8.72 0.00 -22.31
CA PHE A 190 7.48 0.16 -23.08
C PHE A 190 7.74 0.92 -24.40
N MET A 191 8.53 2.00 -24.35
CA MET A 191 8.93 2.80 -25.51
C MET A 191 9.81 2.02 -26.50
N LEU A 192 10.70 1.15 -26.01
CA LEU A 192 11.52 0.28 -26.87
C LEU A 192 10.66 -0.60 -27.78
N ARG A 193 9.56 -1.15 -27.24
CA ARG A 193 8.59 -1.92 -28.02
C ARG A 193 7.77 -1.02 -28.94
N GLU A 194 7.17 0.05 -28.39
CA GLU A 194 6.24 0.90 -29.15
C GLU A 194 6.91 1.56 -30.37
N LYS A 195 8.17 1.98 -30.23
CA LYS A 195 8.96 2.59 -31.31
C LYS A 195 9.79 1.57 -32.10
N ASN A 196 9.67 0.28 -31.79
CA ASN A 196 10.42 -0.83 -32.40
C ASN A 196 11.94 -0.54 -32.47
N ILE A 197 12.50 -0.01 -31.39
CA ILE A 197 13.90 0.48 -31.35
C ILE A 197 14.87 -0.69 -31.51
N LEU A 198 14.56 -1.86 -30.95
CA LEU A 198 15.40 -3.06 -31.04
C LEU A 198 15.66 -3.48 -32.49
N ALA A 199 14.69 -3.35 -33.40
CA ALA A 199 14.89 -3.61 -34.82
C ALA A 199 15.87 -2.60 -35.45
N ARG A 200 15.72 -1.31 -35.13
CA ARG A 200 16.59 -0.24 -35.62
C ARG A 200 18.04 -0.35 -35.15
N LEU A 201 18.28 -0.94 -33.98
CA LEU A 201 19.64 -1.17 -33.47
C LEU A 201 20.45 -2.13 -34.36
N LYS A 202 19.79 -3.04 -35.10
CA LYS A 202 20.47 -3.92 -36.07
C LYS A 202 20.94 -3.17 -37.31
N GLU A 203 20.16 -2.20 -37.75
CA GLU A 203 20.44 -1.40 -38.95
C GLU A 203 21.50 -0.30 -38.67
N ALA A 204 21.59 0.16 -37.42
CA ALA A 204 22.49 1.24 -37.01
C ALA A 204 23.43 0.80 -35.85
N PRO A 205 24.47 -0.01 -36.12
CA PRO A 205 25.38 -0.52 -35.08
C PRO A 205 26.20 0.57 -34.39
N PHE A 206 26.26 1.79 -34.96
CA PHE A 206 26.90 2.93 -34.31
C PHE A 206 26.20 3.34 -33.00
N ILE A 207 24.88 3.13 -32.87
CA ILE A 207 24.12 3.52 -31.68
C ILE A 207 24.55 2.70 -30.45
N PRO A 208 24.56 1.35 -30.49
CA PRO A 208 25.14 0.53 -29.41
C PRO A 208 26.60 0.87 -29.10
N ALA A 209 27.42 1.19 -30.11
CA ALA A 209 28.81 1.57 -29.90
C ALA A 209 28.94 2.89 -29.11
N VAL A 210 28.14 3.90 -29.44
CA VAL A 210 28.08 5.15 -28.66
C VAL A 210 27.58 4.88 -27.24
N CYS A 211 26.53 4.06 -27.07
CA CYS A 211 26.05 3.67 -25.74
C CYS A 211 27.12 2.94 -24.91
N PHE A 212 27.93 2.09 -25.54
CA PHE A 212 29.07 1.43 -24.89
C PHE A 212 30.10 2.46 -24.41
N VAL A 213 30.53 3.38 -25.29
CA VAL A 213 31.52 4.41 -24.95
C VAL A 213 31.02 5.31 -23.83
N LEU A 214 29.76 5.77 -23.89
CA LEU A 214 29.17 6.60 -22.83
C LEU A 214 29.14 5.88 -21.47
N SER A 215 28.75 4.61 -21.48
CA SER A 215 28.70 3.80 -20.25
C SER A 215 30.11 3.53 -19.71
N ALA A 216 31.09 3.25 -20.58
CA ALA A 216 32.48 3.01 -20.22
C ALA A 216 33.15 4.27 -19.64
N VAL A 217 32.94 5.43 -20.25
CA VAL A 217 33.45 6.72 -19.75
C VAL A 217 32.83 7.04 -18.38
N TYR A 218 31.53 6.81 -18.21
CA TYR A 218 30.85 7.00 -16.94
C TYR A 218 31.43 6.10 -15.84
N ILE A 219 31.64 4.81 -16.12
CA ILE A 219 32.25 3.86 -15.17
C ILE A 219 33.69 4.28 -14.82
N ALA A 220 34.48 4.67 -15.83
CA ALA A 220 35.87 5.11 -15.66
C ALA A 220 35.98 6.37 -14.77
N LYS A 221 35.00 7.28 -14.85
CA LYS A 221 34.95 8.50 -14.03
C LYS A 221 34.53 8.27 -12.57
N GLY A 222 34.32 7.03 -12.15
CA GLY A 222 33.86 6.74 -10.79
C GLY A 222 32.40 6.29 -10.68
N GLY A 223 31.70 6.16 -11.81
CA GLY A 223 30.32 5.68 -11.87
C GLY A 223 30.19 4.17 -11.61
N GLY A 224 28.96 3.66 -11.77
CA GLY A 224 28.64 2.23 -11.69
C GLY A 224 28.24 1.74 -10.30
N ARG A 225 27.92 2.66 -9.39
CA ARG A 225 27.36 2.36 -8.06
C ARG A 225 25.85 2.58 -8.01
N LEU A 226 25.15 2.08 -9.04
CA LEU A 226 23.71 2.25 -9.19
C LEU A 226 22.96 1.26 -8.28
N PHE A 227 22.80 1.65 -7.03
CA PHE A 227 22.08 0.86 -6.03
C PHE A 227 20.60 1.23 -6.04
N MET A 228 19.85 0.70 -7.01
CA MET A 228 18.38 0.89 -7.00
C MET A 228 17.74 0.42 -5.68
N VAL A 229 18.33 -0.59 -5.04
CA VAL A 229 17.88 -1.19 -3.77
C VAL A 229 17.83 -0.22 -2.58
N ASN A 230 18.65 0.84 -2.58
CA ASN A 230 18.65 1.89 -1.55
C ASN A 230 18.22 3.26 -2.11
N ASN A 231 17.68 3.27 -3.34
CA ASN A 231 17.27 4.46 -4.08
C ASN A 231 18.34 5.56 -4.15
N ASN A 232 19.62 5.16 -4.18
CA ASN A 232 20.76 6.08 -4.20
C ASN A 232 21.30 6.24 -5.62
N TYR A 233 21.33 7.49 -6.08
CA TYR A 233 21.83 7.89 -7.40
C TYR A 233 22.91 8.97 -7.19
N GLY A 234 24.16 8.53 -7.01
CA GLY A 234 25.29 9.39 -6.66
C GLY A 234 25.66 10.41 -7.75
N TYR A 235 25.48 10.09 -9.03
CA TYR A 235 25.69 11.02 -10.15
C TYR A 235 24.37 11.53 -10.75
N GLY A 236 23.24 11.32 -10.06
CA GLY A 236 21.92 11.80 -10.46
C GLY A 236 21.49 11.23 -11.81
N ILE A 237 21.11 12.11 -12.74
CA ILE A 237 20.60 11.71 -14.07
C ILE A 237 21.60 10.90 -14.89
N TRP A 238 22.90 11.08 -14.64
CA TRP A 238 23.95 10.32 -15.32
C TRP A 238 23.91 8.83 -14.97
N ASP A 239 23.51 8.48 -13.75
CA ASP A 239 23.33 7.09 -13.36
C ASP A 239 22.22 6.42 -14.19
N TRP A 240 21.12 7.14 -14.43
CA TRP A 240 20.01 6.64 -15.24
C TRP A 240 20.37 6.52 -16.71
N LEU A 241 21.06 7.53 -17.24
CA LEU A 241 21.50 7.55 -18.64
C LEU A 241 22.51 6.41 -18.92
N ALA A 242 23.53 6.26 -18.07
CA ALA A 242 24.54 5.23 -18.24
C ALA A 242 23.93 3.83 -18.09
N ALA A 243 23.01 3.62 -17.14
CA ALA A 243 22.27 2.37 -17.03
C ALA A 243 21.46 2.04 -18.28
N PHE A 244 20.75 3.02 -18.83
CA PHE A 244 20.00 2.84 -20.06
C PHE A 244 20.94 2.49 -21.24
N CYS A 245 22.04 3.22 -21.42
CA CYS A 245 23.04 2.94 -22.44
C CYS A 245 23.65 1.54 -22.28
N ALA A 246 24.00 1.12 -21.06
CA ALA A 246 24.53 -0.21 -20.80
C ALA A 246 23.50 -1.31 -21.12
N CYS A 247 22.21 -1.09 -20.82
CA CYS A 247 21.14 -1.99 -21.21
C CYS A 247 20.97 -2.10 -22.73
N ILE A 248 21.03 -0.98 -23.46
CA ILE A 248 20.97 -0.98 -24.94
C ILE A 248 22.13 -1.78 -25.53
N PHE A 249 23.34 -1.56 -25.03
CA PHE A 249 24.51 -2.33 -25.44
C PHE A 249 24.34 -3.83 -25.13
N LEU A 250 23.81 -4.17 -23.96
CA LEU A 250 23.53 -5.56 -23.59
C LEU A 250 22.51 -6.24 -24.52
N PHE A 251 21.43 -5.54 -24.89
CA PHE A 251 20.48 -6.06 -25.88
C PHE A 251 21.15 -6.32 -27.22
N TYR A 252 22.00 -5.40 -27.69
CA TYR A 252 22.75 -5.58 -28.93
C TYR A 252 23.74 -6.75 -28.87
N ALA A 253 24.50 -6.86 -27.77
CA ALA A 253 25.40 -7.99 -27.53
C ALA A 253 24.63 -9.33 -27.52
N ALA A 254 23.45 -9.37 -26.89
CA ALA A 254 22.59 -10.56 -26.89
C ALA A 254 22.07 -10.90 -28.30
N MET A 255 21.78 -9.91 -29.16
CA MET A 255 21.44 -10.15 -30.57
C MET A 255 22.60 -10.74 -31.35
N LEU A 256 23.83 -10.27 -31.12
CA LEU A 256 25.03 -10.82 -31.76
C LEU A 256 25.27 -12.27 -31.32
N ILE A 257 25.09 -12.58 -30.03
CA ILE A 257 25.17 -13.94 -29.50
C ILE A 257 24.10 -14.83 -30.14
N GLU A 258 22.86 -14.34 -30.21
CA GLU A 258 21.73 -15.05 -30.84
C GLU A 258 22.06 -15.46 -32.28
N GLN A 259 22.67 -14.55 -33.05
CA GLN A 259 22.98 -14.74 -34.46
C GLN A 259 24.23 -15.60 -34.72
N HIS A 260 25.30 -15.45 -33.91
CA HIS A 260 26.62 -16.02 -34.23
C HIS A 260 27.00 -17.20 -33.34
N CYS A 261 26.34 -17.43 -32.21
CA CYS A 261 26.78 -18.38 -31.18
C CYS A 261 25.65 -19.33 -30.72
N PRO A 262 25.30 -20.37 -31.50
CA PRO A 262 24.14 -21.24 -31.20
C PRO A 262 24.25 -21.95 -29.85
N ARG A 263 25.47 -22.34 -29.42
CA ARG A 263 25.71 -22.96 -28.11
C ARG A 263 25.41 -22.01 -26.95
N LEU A 264 25.86 -20.76 -27.05
CA LEU A 264 25.59 -19.73 -26.03
C LEU A 264 24.11 -19.34 -26.01
N THR A 265 23.47 -19.28 -27.19
CA THR A 265 22.02 -19.08 -27.31
C THR A 265 21.23 -20.18 -26.61
N ALA A 266 21.61 -21.44 -26.79
CA ALA A 266 20.96 -22.56 -26.10
C ALA A 266 21.13 -22.48 -24.58
N LEU A 267 22.33 -22.13 -24.11
CA LEU A 267 22.61 -21.96 -22.68
C LEU A 267 21.82 -20.79 -22.09
N GLY A 268 21.89 -19.62 -22.70
CA GLY A 268 21.15 -18.42 -22.29
C GLY A 268 19.64 -18.67 -22.25
N ASN A 269 19.10 -19.42 -23.21
CA ASN A 269 17.70 -19.84 -23.19
C ASN A 269 17.34 -20.72 -21.99
N ARG A 270 18.16 -21.72 -21.66
CA ARG A 270 17.90 -22.61 -20.53
C ARG A 270 17.92 -21.84 -19.21
N ILE A 271 18.94 -20.99 -19.01
CA ILE A 271 19.09 -20.21 -17.78
C ILE A 271 17.99 -19.14 -17.69
N GLY A 272 17.81 -18.34 -18.74
CA GLY A 272 16.86 -17.23 -18.76
C GLY A 272 15.39 -17.65 -18.62
N SER A 273 14.99 -18.79 -19.22
CA SER A 273 13.62 -19.31 -19.06
C SER A 273 13.27 -19.70 -17.62
N HIS A 274 14.29 -19.97 -16.79
CA HIS A 274 14.15 -20.28 -15.36
C HIS A 274 14.61 -19.12 -14.46
N PHE A 275 14.79 -17.90 -15.01
CA PHE A 275 15.34 -16.74 -14.30
C PHE A 275 14.72 -16.55 -12.91
N MET A 276 13.39 -16.51 -12.81
CA MET A 276 12.69 -16.24 -11.55
C MET A 276 13.00 -17.29 -10.48
N LEU A 277 13.04 -18.57 -10.87
CA LEU A 277 13.32 -19.66 -9.93
C LEU A 277 14.79 -19.64 -9.48
N ILE A 278 15.72 -19.47 -10.42
CA ILE A 278 17.15 -19.37 -10.13
C ILE A 278 17.42 -18.16 -9.23
N PHE A 279 16.80 -17.02 -9.53
CA PHE A 279 16.90 -15.81 -8.71
C PHE A 279 16.40 -16.06 -7.29
N CYS A 280 15.21 -16.65 -7.11
CA CYS A 280 14.69 -16.97 -5.79
C CYS A 280 15.57 -17.95 -5.00
N LEU A 281 16.14 -18.97 -5.67
CA LEU A 281 17.05 -19.93 -5.04
C LEU A 281 18.38 -19.28 -4.65
N HIS A 282 18.98 -18.49 -5.54
CA HIS A 282 20.19 -17.71 -5.25
C HIS A 282 19.98 -16.79 -4.03
N LEU A 283 18.86 -16.08 -3.97
CA LEU A 283 18.56 -15.22 -2.82
C LEU A 283 18.31 -16.00 -1.53
N THR A 284 17.74 -17.20 -1.63
CA THR A 284 17.56 -18.07 -0.47
C THR A 284 18.92 -18.51 0.07
N GLU A 285 19.82 -19.00 -0.77
CA GLU A 285 21.16 -19.39 -0.30
C GLU A 285 21.99 -18.20 0.17
N LEU A 286 21.87 -17.03 -0.46
CA LEU A 286 22.60 -15.83 -0.05
C LEU A 286 22.24 -15.40 1.38
N ASN A 287 20.96 -15.54 1.75
CA ASN A 287 20.47 -15.20 3.09
C ASN A 287 20.67 -16.35 4.10
N CYS A 288 20.62 -17.61 3.65
CA CYS A 288 20.58 -18.75 4.55
C CYS A 288 21.92 -19.44 4.78
N PHE A 289 22.82 -19.43 3.80
CA PHE A 289 24.11 -20.11 3.87
C PHE A 289 25.15 -19.25 4.62
N PRO A 290 25.96 -19.83 5.52
CA PRO A 290 26.91 -19.09 6.35
C PRO A 290 28.19 -18.71 5.57
N TRP A 291 28.04 -17.82 4.59
CA TRP A 291 29.13 -17.35 3.72
C TRP A 291 30.33 -16.76 4.49
N SER A 292 30.09 -16.09 5.61
CA SER A 292 31.15 -15.56 6.48
C SER A 292 32.01 -16.67 7.11
N SER A 293 31.38 -17.74 7.60
CA SER A 293 32.08 -18.89 8.17
C SER A 293 32.94 -19.62 7.12
N LEU A 294 32.44 -19.72 5.88
CA LEU A 294 33.21 -20.28 4.77
C LEU A 294 34.46 -19.43 4.47
N LEU A 295 34.32 -18.11 4.47
CA LEU A 295 35.45 -17.20 4.26
C LEU A 295 36.52 -17.37 5.35
N THR A 296 36.11 -17.47 6.62
CA THR A 296 37.02 -17.74 7.74
C THR A 296 37.76 -19.07 7.57
N CYS A 297 37.05 -20.13 7.18
CA CYS A 297 37.64 -21.44 6.92
C CYS A 297 38.71 -21.40 5.82
N PHE A 298 38.46 -20.69 4.71
CA PHE A 298 39.45 -20.53 3.64
C PHE A 298 40.71 -19.79 4.12
N ASN A 299 40.53 -18.76 4.94
CA ASN A 299 41.64 -18.02 5.53
C ASN A 299 42.47 -18.89 6.48
N GLU A 300 41.82 -19.72 7.30
CA GLU A 300 42.50 -20.70 8.18
C GLU A 300 43.32 -21.73 7.40
N HIS A 301 42.80 -22.19 6.25
CA HIS A 301 43.48 -23.13 5.35
C HIS A 301 44.50 -22.48 4.40
N ARG A 302 44.89 -21.22 4.64
CA ARG A 302 45.85 -20.44 3.84
C ARG A 302 45.46 -20.22 2.36
N ILE A 303 44.18 -20.34 2.01
CA ILE A 303 43.67 -19.97 0.68
C ILE A 303 43.37 -18.47 0.71
N THR A 304 44.41 -17.62 0.59
CA THR A 304 44.30 -16.16 0.72
C THR A 304 44.19 -15.41 -0.60
N ASN A 305 44.34 -16.11 -1.74
CA ASN A 305 44.20 -15.50 -3.05
C ASN A 305 42.72 -15.19 -3.34
N THR A 306 42.38 -13.90 -3.43
CA THR A 306 41.01 -13.41 -3.63
C THR A 306 40.36 -13.91 -4.93
N TYR A 307 41.13 -14.09 -6.01
CA TYR A 307 40.63 -14.66 -7.26
C TYR A 307 40.22 -16.13 -7.08
N VAL A 308 41.07 -16.91 -6.40
CA VAL A 308 40.77 -18.32 -6.09
C VAL A 308 39.53 -18.40 -5.19
N GLN A 309 39.45 -17.56 -4.16
CA GLN A 309 38.27 -17.46 -3.30
C GLN A 309 37.00 -17.11 -4.09
N SER A 310 37.04 -16.12 -4.98
CA SER A 310 35.89 -15.73 -5.82
C SER A 310 35.40 -16.87 -6.72
N VAL A 311 36.33 -17.58 -7.38
CA VAL A 311 35.98 -18.73 -8.22
C VAL A 311 35.35 -19.85 -7.39
N LEU A 312 35.92 -20.17 -6.23
CA LEU A 312 35.38 -21.19 -5.33
C LEU A 312 33.99 -20.82 -4.81
N PHE A 313 33.78 -19.57 -4.39
CA PHE A 313 32.46 -19.09 -3.99
C PHE A 313 31.46 -19.22 -5.14
N PHE A 314 31.85 -18.81 -6.37
CA PHE A 314 30.98 -18.91 -7.54
C PHE A 314 30.55 -20.36 -7.81
N LEU A 315 31.48 -21.31 -7.75
CA LEU A 315 31.18 -22.74 -7.91
C LEU A 315 30.22 -23.25 -6.82
N ILE A 316 30.39 -22.81 -5.57
CA ILE A 316 29.51 -23.18 -4.46
C ILE A 316 28.11 -22.59 -4.64
N HIS A 317 27.96 -21.33 -5.07
CA HIS A 317 26.64 -20.78 -5.39
C HIS A 317 25.94 -21.61 -6.46
N ILE A 318 26.64 -21.95 -7.54
CA ILE A 318 26.07 -22.78 -8.62
C ILE A 318 25.67 -24.17 -8.10
N LEU A 319 26.48 -24.80 -7.25
CA LEU A 319 26.14 -26.08 -6.60
C LEU A 319 24.87 -25.96 -5.74
N LEU A 320 24.75 -24.93 -4.91
CA LEU A 320 23.59 -24.72 -4.04
C LEU A 320 22.32 -24.44 -4.84
N ILE A 321 22.42 -23.60 -5.87
CA ILE A 321 21.30 -23.29 -6.78
C ILE A 321 20.86 -24.56 -7.53
N THR A 322 21.79 -25.35 -8.06
CA THR A 322 21.46 -26.61 -8.76
C THR A 322 20.86 -27.65 -7.82
N GLY A 323 21.38 -27.78 -6.60
CA GLY A 323 20.77 -28.62 -5.56
C GLY A 323 19.33 -28.18 -5.24
N GLY A 324 19.11 -26.87 -5.06
CA GLY A 324 17.78 -26.30 -4.86
C GLY A 324 16.82 -26.58 -6.02
N LEU A 325 17.30 -26.47 -7.26
CA LEU A 325 16.52 -26.82 -8.46
C LEU A 325 16.10 -28.30 -8.46
N LEU A 326 17.01 -29.21 -8.10
CA LEU A 326 16.72 -30.64 -8.00
C LEU A 326 15.65 -30.92 -6.93
N ILE A 327 15.73 -30.26 -5.77
CA ILE A 327 14.71 -30.36 -4.71
C ILE A 327 13.35 -29.88 -5.24
N CYS A 328 13.30 -28.72 -5.91
CA CYS A 328 12.05 -28.22 -6.49
C CYS A 328 11.45 -29.19 -7.53
N LEU A 329 12.29 -29.84 -8.35
CA LEU A 329 11.86 -30.84 -9.31
C LEU A 329 11.34 -32.13 -8.64
N LEU A 330 11.98 -32.58 -7.55
CA LEU A 330 11.54 -33.72 -6.75
C LEU A 330 10.20 -33.45 -6.07
N LEU A 331 10.05 -32.28 -5.44
CA LEU A 331 8.78 -31.86 -4.82
C LEU A 331 7.64 -31.80 -5.84
N ARG A 332 7.92 -31.33 -7.07
CA ARG A 332 6.95 -31.31 -8.17
C ARG A 332 6.56 -32.70 -8.66
N ARG A 333 7.43 -33.70 -8.53
CA ARG A 333 7.11 -35.11 -8.84
C ARG A 333 6.29 -35.77 -7.74
N LEU A 334 6.55 -35.45 -6.48
CA LEU A 334 5.83 -35.98 -5.32
C LEU A 334 4.44 -35.38 -5.17
N HIS A 335 4.27 -34.13 -5.58
CA HIS A 335 2.99 -33.44 -5.63
C HIS A 335 2.77 -32.96 -7.07
N PRO A 336 2.28 -33.84 -7.97
CA PRO A 336 1.91 -33.41 -9.31
C PRO A 336 0.79 -32.39 -9.17
N ALA A 337 1.16 -31.11 -9.27
CA ALA A 337 0.19 -30.04 -9.31
C ALA A 337 -0.76 -30.34 -10.47
N GLY A 338 -2.01 -30.65 -10.15
CA GLY A 338 -3.08 -30.76 -11.13
C GLY A 338 -3.00 -29.51 -11.99
N HIS A 339 -2.61 -29.67 -13.26
CA HIS A 339 -2.45 -28.58 -14.20
C HIS A 339 -3.86 -28.11 -14.58
N GLY A 340 -4.53 -27.41 -13.67
CA GLY A 340 -5.65 -26.55 -14.01
C GLY A 340 -5.09 -25.48 -14.93
N LYS A 341 -5.24 -25.64 -16.24
CA LYS A 341 -5.19 -24.55 -17.22
C LYS A 341 -6.19 -23.50 -16.72
N ASN A 342 -5.70 -22.57 -15.92
CA ASN A 342 -6.45 -21.41 -15.51
C ASN A 342 -6.40 -20.39 -16.65
N THR A 343 -7.02 -20.76 -17.77
CA THR A 343 -7.50 -19.81 -18.77
C THR A 343 -8.32 -18.78 -18.01
N LEU A 344 -7.90 -17.52 -18.04
CA LEU A 344 -8.72 -16.40 -17.63
C LEU A 344 -9.80 -16.24 -18.70
N THR A 345 -10.81 -17.10 -18.67
CA THR A 345 -12.07 -16.82 -19.33
C THR A 345 -12.67 -15.59 -18.65
N THR A 346 -12.89 -14.56 -19.46
CA THR A 346 -13.63 -13.37 -19.11
C THR A 346 -15.08 -13.75 -18.82
N GLU A 347 -15.38 -14.15 -17.59
CA GLU A 347 -16.76 -14.18 -17.11
C GLU A 347 -17.08 -12.82 -16.47
N SER A 348 -17.76 -11.98 -17.26
CA SER A 348 -18.51 -10.82 -16.80
C SER A 348 -19.75 -11.27 -16.05
N GLY A 349 -19.57 -11.90 -14.89
CA GLY A 349 -20.64 -12.24 -13.96
C GLY A 349 -20.65 -11.26 -12.79
N ALA A 350 -20.78 -9.96 -13.06
CA ALA A 350 -21.07 -9.03 -11.99
C ALA A 350 -22.51 -9.28 -11.54
N ALA A 351 -22.68 -9.89 -10.36
CA ALA A 351 -23.96 -9.91 -9.65
C ALA A 351 -24.58 -8.49 -9.70
N PRO A 352 -25.90 -8.34 -9.86
CA PRO A 352 -26.53 -7.05 -10.08
C PRO A 352 -26.19 -6.12 -8.91
N VAL A 353 -25.22 -5.25 -9.15
CA VAL A 353 -24.78 -4.26 -8.17
C VAL A 353 -25.95 -3.31 -8.05
N SER A 354 -26.56 -3.26 -6.86
CA SER A 354 -27.55 -2.22 -6.56
C SER A 354 -26.97 -0.88 -7.01
N LYS A 355 -27.74 -0.13 -7.81
CA LYS A 355 -27.27 1.06 -8.53
C LYS A 355 -26.73 2.09 -7.51
N ARG A 356 -25.42 2.05 -7.25
CA ARG A 356 -24.77 2.92 -6.26
C ARG A 356 -24.83 4.36 -6.75
N VAL A 357 -25.15 5.27 -5.84
CA VAL A 357 -25.26 6.69 -6.14
C VAL A 357 -23.85 7.31 -6.16
N GLU A 358 -23.41 7.78 -7.33
CA GLU A 358 -22.03 8.21 -7.54
C GLU A 358 -21.60 9.41 -6.69
N TRP A 359 -22.41 10.47 -6.64
CA TRP A 359 -22.09 11.67 -5.86
C TRP A 359 -21.97 11.40 -4.35
N VAL A 360 -22.62 10.34 -3.85
CA VAL A 360 -22.51 9.91 -2.44
C VAL A 360 -21.15 9.26 -2.19
N ASP A 361 -20.69 8.40 -3.11
CA ASP A 361 -19.33 7.86 -3.03
C ASP A 361 -18.32 9.04 -3.08
N MET A 362 -18.54 10.06 -3.93
CA MET A 362 -17.67 11.25 -3.96
C MET A 362 -17.69 12.06 -2.66
N ALA A 363 -18.87 12.29 -2.06
CA ALA A 363 -18.99 13.02 -0.80
C ALA A 363 -18.26 12.28 0.34
N LYS A 364 -18.43 10.96 0.46
CA LYS A 364 -17.67 10.13 1.42
C LYS A 364 -16.16 10.18 1.16
N GLY A 365 -15.76 10.19 -0.10
CA GLY A 365 -14.36 10.34 -0.50
C GLY A 365 -13.78 11.69 -0.10
N THR A 366 -14.56 12.76 -0.25
CA THR A 366 -14.15 14.10 0.18
C THR A 366 -14.03 14.16 1.70
N CYS A 367 -15.02 13.67 2.45
CA CYS A 367 -14.97 13.68 3.91
C CYS A 367 -13.81 12.86 4.49
N ILE A 368 -13.50 11.68 3.92
CA ILE A 368 -12.38 10.89 4.42
C ILE A 368 -11.03 11.56 4.13
N LEU A 369 -10.86 12.19 2.96
CA LEU A 369 -9.63 12.93 2.64
C LEU A 369 -9.47 14.19 3.50
N LEU A 370 -10.56 14.93 3.74
CA LEU A 370 -10.56 16.07 4.64
C LEU A 370 -10.23 15.65 6.09
N MET A 371 -10.73 14.51 6.54
CA MET A 371 -10.37 13.95 7.85
C MET A 371 -8.86 13.70 7.95
N LEU A 372 -8.25 13.05 6.95
CA LEU A 372 -6.79 12.84 6.93
C LEU A 372 -6.02 14.17 7.00
N TYR A 373 -6.45 15.18 6.25
CA TYR A 373 -5.82 16.50 6.27
C TYR A 373 -6.01 17.24 7.60
N ALA A 374 -7.17 17.06 8.25
CA ALA A 374 -7.51 17.66 9.54
C ALA A 374 -6.69 17.11 10.73
N HIS A 375 -6.04 15.95 10.56
CA HIS A 375 -5.08 15.38 11.52
C HIS A 375 -3.65 15.89 11.33
N MET A 376 -3.41 16.75 10.35
CA MET A 376 -2.14 17.45 10.17
C MET A 376 -2.08 18.71 11.05
N PRO A 377 -0.88 19.25 11.35
CA PRO A 377 -0.73 20.51 12.09
C PRO A 377 -1.09 21.71 11.18
N ILE A 378 -2.39 21.86 10.88
CA ILE A 378 -2.95 22.91 10.01
C ILE A 378 -3.47 24.10 10.81
N ASP A 379 -3.67 25.23 10.12
CA ASP A 379 -4.32 26.42 10.66
C ASP A 379 -5.69 26.10 11.28
N SER A 380 -5.98 26.75 12.41
CA SER A 380 -7.20 26.50 13.19
C SER A 380 -8.48 26.85 12.42
N ASN A 381 -8.46 27.86 11.55
CA ASN A 381 -9.64 28.24 10.76
C ASN A 381 -9.94 27.17 9.70
N ILE A 382 -8.90 26.65 9.03
CA ILE A 382 -9.06 25.55 8.06
C ILE A 382 -9.59 24.31 8.77
N ARG A 383 -9.02 23.98 9.94
CA ARG A 383 -9.50 22.87 10.78
C ARG A 383 -10.98 23.06 11.11
N GLN A 384 -11.37 24.22 11.62
CA GLN A 384 -12.76 24.53 11.98
C GLN A 384 -13.73 24.40 10.80
N ILE A 385 -13.35 24.84 9.60
CA ILE A 385 -14.14 24.64 8.39
C ILE A 385 -14.32 23.15 8.09
N ILE A 386 -13.27 22.35 8.18
CA ILE A 386 -13.35 20.89 7.92
C ILE A 386 -14.27 20.21 8.94
N PHE A 387 -14.02 20.43 10.23
CA PHE A 387 -14.78 19.84 11.33
C PHE A 387 -16.25 20.26 11.33
N SER A 388 -16.57 21.43 10.75
CA SER A 388 -17.94 21.95 10.68
C SER A 388 -18.96 21.01 10.03
N PHE A 389 -18.55 20.10 9.12
CA PHE A 389 -19.49 19.22 8.41
C PHE A 389 -18.99 17.78 8.14
N HIS A 390 -17.68 17.49 8.11
CA HIS A 390 -17.21 16.23 7.49
C HIS A 390 -17.67 14.94 8.21
N MET A 391 -17.65 14.88 9.54
CA MET A 391 -18.18 13.72 10.31
C MET A 391 -19.71 13.69 10.34
N PRO A 392 -20.41 14.80 10.59
CA PRO A 392 -21.86 14.89 10.41
C PRO A 392 -22.32 14.39 9.03
N ALA A 393 -21.55 14.62 7.96
CA ALA A 393 -21.89 14.18 6.62
C ALA A 393 -22.00 12.66 6.49
N PHE A 394 -21.11 11.89 7.12
CA PHE A 394 -21.21 10.43 7.13
C PHE A 394 -22.47 9.94 7.86
N MET A 395 -22.82 10.59 8.99
CA MET A 395 -24.04 10.27 9.75
C MET A 395 -25.30 10.62 8.95
N LEU A 396 -25.37 11.81 8.37
CA LEU A 396 -26.49 12.26 7.55
C LEU A 396 -26.67 11.37 6.31
N LEU A 397 -25.60 11.06 5.57
CA LEU A 397 -25.67 10.14 4.43
C LEU A 397 -26.07 8.72 4.85
N SER A 398 -25.69 8.28 6.04
CA SER A 398 -26.13 7.02 6.62
C SER A 398 -27.65 7.00 6.88
N GLY A 399 -28.20 8.12 7.36
CA GLY A 399 -29.64 8.36 7.53
C GLY A 399 -30.42 8.40 6.22
N TYR A 400 -29.87 9.06 5.20
CA TYR A 400 -30.49 9.20 3.87
C TYR A 400 -30.83 7.87 3.18
N PHE A 401 -30.05 6.82 3.45
CA PHE A 401 -30.30 5.48 2.92
C PHE A 401 -30.98 4.52 3.91
N THR A 402 -31.43 5.04 5.06
CA THR A 402 -32.14 4.22 6.05
C THR A 402 -33.54 3.89 5.53
N LYS A 403 -33.88 2.60 5.58
CA LYS A 403 -35.21 2.08 5.28
C LYS A 403 -35.76 1.41 6.53
N ASN A 404 -37.06 1.55 6.79
CA ASN A 404 -37.69 0.77 7.84
C ASN A 404 -37.74 -0.70 7.43
N CYS A 405 -37.06 -1.55 8.19
CA CYS A 405 -37.02 -2.99 7.98
C CYS A 405 -37.06 -3.71 9.33
N SER A 406 -37.19 -5.04 9.30
CA SER A 406 -37.23 -5.82 10.54
C SER A 406 -35.97 -5.58 11.39
N TRP A 407 -36.12 -5.59 12.72
CA TRP A 407 -35.03 -5.24 13.64
C TRP A 407 -33.83 -6.16 13.44
N LYS A 408 -34.10 -7.46 13.33
CA LYS A 408 -33.09 -8.50 13.07
C LYS A 408 -32.31 -8.25 11.78
N HIS A 409 -33.00 -7.88 10.69
CA HIS A 409 -32.34 -7.58 9.42
C HIS A 409 -31.49 -6.30 9.51
N PHE A 410 -32.03 -5.23 10.10
CA PHE A 410 -31.31 -3.97 10.29
C PHE A 410 -30.06 -4.15 11.15
N PHE A 411 -30.19 -4.84 12.29
CA PHE A 411 -29.07 -5.14 13.19
C PHE A 411 -28.00 -5.97 12.47
N LYS A 412 -28.38 -7.08 11.81
CA LYS A 412 -27.43 -7.94 11.08
C LYS A 412 -26.69 -7.18 9.97
N SER A 413 -27.39 -6.32 9.23
CA SER A 413 -26.80 -5.49 8.18
C SER A 413 -25.83 -4.45 8.75
N THR A 414 -26.25 -3.74 9.80
CA THR A 414 -25.45 -2.70 10.45
C THR A 414 -24.23 -3.29 11.17
N TRP A 415 -24.38 -4.44 11.84
CA TRP A 415 -23.29 -5.21 12.44
C TRP A 415 -22.23 -5.59 11.41
N LYS A 416 -22.65 -6.22 10.30
CA LYS A 416 -21.73 -6.61 9.23
C LYS A 416 -21.05 -5.42 8.54
N GLY A 417 -21.76 -4.29 8.46
CA GLY A 417 -21.26 -3.08 7.79
C GLY A 417 -20.33 -2.20 8.66
N LEU A 418 -20.47 -2.23 9.99
CA LEU A 418 -19.77 -1.30 10.90
C LEU A 418 -19.00 -2.04 12.01
N LEU A 419 -19.66 -2.84 12.86
CA LEU A 419 -19.02 -3.47 14.02
C LEU A 419 -18.00 -4.55 13.63
N LEU A 420 -18.31 -5.39 12.63
CA LEU A 420 -17.35 -6.39 12.17
C LEU A 420 -16.04 -5.74 11.67
N PRO A 421 -16.07 -4.71 10.80
CA PRO A 421 -14.88 -3.93 10.46
C PRO A 421 -14.19 -3.27 11.65
N TYR A 422 -14.93 -2.68 12.58
CA TYR A 422 -14.38 -2.04 13.79
C TYR A 422 -13.56 -3.04 14.62
N PHE A 423 -14.15 -4.18 15.00
CA PHE A 423 -13.44 -5.20 15.77
C PHE A 423 -12.28 -5.84 14.98
N SER A 424 -12.39 -5.92 13.65
CA SER A 424 -11.28 -6.38 12.80
C SER A 424 -10.09 -5.43 12.86
N ILE A 425 -10.34 -4.11 12.89
CA ILE A 425 -9.29 -3.10 13.06
C ILE A 425 -8.70 -3.17 14.47
N GLU A 426 -9.53 -3.31 15.51
CA GLU A 426 -9.06 -3.42 16.89
C GLU A 426 -8.18 -4.65 17.14
N VAL A 427 -8.53 -5.80 16.55
CA VAL A 427 -7.68 -7.01 16.58
C VAL A 427 -6.35 -6.75 15.87
N LEU A 428 -6.37 -6.05 14.74
CA LEU A 428 -5.15 -5.70 14.02
C LEU A 428 -4.28 -4.70 14.81
N VAL A 429 -4.88 -3.72 15.49
CA VAL A 429 -4.19 -2.79 16.40
C VAL A 429 -3.56 -3.56 17.57
N ALA A 430 -4.29 -4.51 18.17
CA ALA A 430 -3.77 -5.37 19.23
C ALA A 430 -2.53 -6.15 18.76
N PHE A 431 -2.63 -6.75 17.58
CA PHE A 431 -1.53 -7.48 16.95
C PHE A 431 -0.31 -6.57 16.73
N VAL A 432 -0.48 -5.41 16.10
CA VAL A 432 0.61 -4.47 15.83
C VAL A 432 1.25 -3.97 17.12
N ARG A 433 0.46 -3.71 18.17
CA ARG A 433 0.95 -3.25 19.47
C ARG A 433 1.85 -4.29 20.15
N VAL A 434 1.40 -5.54 20.21
CA VAL A 434 2.20 -6.66 20.76
C VAL A 434 3.44 -6.91 19.91
N TRP A 435 3.27 -6.93 18.59
CA TRP A 435 4.36 -7.11 17.63
C TRP A 435 5.47 -6.06 17.80
N ARG A 436 5.09 -4.78 17.90
CA ARG A 436 6.01 -3.66 18.12
C ARG A 436 6.74 -3.79 19.46
N GLN A 437 6.05 -4.20 20.52
CA GLN A 437 6.67 -4.44 21.83
C GLN A 437 7.77 -5.51 21.73
N TRP A 438 7.46 -6.64 21.09
CA TRP A 438 8.42 -7.74 20.94
C TRP A 438 9.60 -7.39 20.02
N LEU A 439 9.38 -6.54 19.02
CA LEU A 439 10.42 -6.11 18.08
C LEU A 439 11.37 -5.03 18.61
N TYR A 440 10.90 -4.07 19.40
CA TYR A 440 11.74 -2.90 19.75
C TYR A 440 12.08 -2.78 21.22
N VAL A 441 11.37 -3.50 22.10
CA VAL A 441 11.61 -3.43 23.54
C VAL A 441 12.07 -4.79 24.07
N GLY A 442 11.36 -5.85 23.68
CA GLY A 442 11.69 -7.22 24.07
C GLY A 442 10.46 -8.06 24.36
N ILE A 443 10.68 -9.36 24.51
CA ILE A 443 9.62 -10.35 24.72
C ILE A 443 9.35 -10.49 26.23
N SER A 444 8.15 -10.11 26.66
CA SER A 444 7.66 -10.28 28.03
C SER A 444 6.20 -10.72 27.98
N MET A 445 5.90 -11.88 28.58
CA MET A 445 4.54 -12.42 28.58
C MET A 445 3.61 -11.60 29.47
N ASP A 446 4.08 -11.12 30.61
CA ASP A 446 3.29 -10.24 31.49
C ASP A 446 2.90 -8.94 30.79
N THR A 447 3.85 -8.33 30.08
CA THR A 447 3.59 -7.14 29.26
C THR A 447 2.65 -7.45 28.10
N THR A 448 2.77 -8.63 27.49
CA THR A 448 1.86 -9.04 26.40
C THR A 448 0.43 -9.17 26.89
N VAL A 449 0.22 -9.86 28.01
CA VAL A 449 -1.11 -10.02 28.62
C VAL A 449 -1.67 -8.67 29.06
N SER A 450 -0.84 -7.78 29.63
CA SER A 450 -1.29 -6.44 30.02
C SER A 450 -1.73 -5.60 28.81
N LEU A 451 -0.96 -5.63 27.71
CA LEU A 451 -1.28 -4.93 26.47
C LEU A 451 -2.56 -5.47 25.82
N LEU A 452 -2.74 -6.80 25.78
CA LEU A 452 -3.96 -7.41 25.24
C LEU A 452 -5.18 -7.08 26.11
N ARG A 453 -5.06 -7.12 27.43
CA ARG A 453 -6.14 -6.74 28.35
C ARG A 453 -6.51 -5.26 28.19
N MET A 454 -5.52 -4.38 28.08
CA MET A 454 -5.72 -2.96 27.81
C MET A 454 -6.45 -2.76 26.47
N GLN A 455 -5.98 -3.40 25.40
CA GLN A 455 -6.59 -3.26 24.08
C GLN A 455 -8.01 -3.85 24.04
N ALA A 456 -8.28 -4.97 24.72
CA ALA A 456 -9.62 -5.53 24.82
C ALA A 456 -10.59 -4.55 25.52
N LYS A 457 -10.14 -3.89 26.59
CA LYS A 457 -10.92 -2.86 27.28
C LYS A 457 -11.20 -1.65 26.39
N ILE A 458 -10.20 -1.20 25.63
CA ILE A 458 -10.33 -0.11 24.66
C ILE A 458 -11.29 -0.49 23.52
N ALA A 459 -11.18 -1.72 23.00
CA ALA A 459 -12.04 -2.20 21.92
C ALA A 459 -13.52 -2.25 22.34
N LEU A 460 -13.80 -2.63 23.59
CA LEU A 460 -15.17 -2.79 24.09
C LEU A 460 -15.80 -1.50 24.61
N PHE A 461 -15.02 -0.61 25.22
CA PHE A 461 -15.58 0.56 25.92
C PHE A 461 -14.97 1.89 25.51
N GLY A 462 -13.93 1.86 24.67
CA GLY A 462 -13.14 3.05 24.40
C GLY A 462 -13.93 4.15 23.70
N MET A 463 -13.41 5.36 23.84
CA MET A 463 -14.10 6.59 23.45
C MET A 463 -13.23 7.39 22.46
N SER A 464 -13.70 8.54 21.97
CA SER A 464 -12.84 9.39 21.14
C SER A 464 -11.65 9.98 21.91
N TYR A 465 -11.86 10.32 23.18
CA TYR A 465 -10.89 10.91 24.11
C TYR A 465 -11.21 10.46 25.55
N SER A 466 -10.30 10.75 26.48
CA SER A 466 -10.45 10.41 27.89
C SER A 466 -11.68 11.08 28.51
N SER A 467 -12.39 10.34 29.36
CA SER A 467 -13.55 10.82 30.11
C SER A 467 -13.12 11.37 31.47
N SER A 468 -13.88 12.34 32.00
CA SER A 468 -13.75 12.83 33.37
C SER A 468 -14.20 11.82 34.42
N VAL A 469 -15.15 10.95 34.08
CA VAL A 469 -15.73 9.94 34.99
C VAL A 469 -15.13 8.56 34.74
N PHE A 470 -14.98 8.17 33.47
CA PHE A 470 -14.41 6.87 33.08
C PHE A 470 -12.93 7.01 32.73
N THR A 471 -12.12 7.39 33.72
CA THR A 471 -10.69 7.74 33.53
C THR A 471 -9.81 6.54 33.19
N ASP A 472 -10.29 5.34 33.50
CA ASP A 472 -9.61 4.06 33.32
C ASP A 472 -9.84 3.45 31.91
N ILE A 473 -10.62 4.12 31.07
CA ILE A 473 -10.95 3.71 29.71
C ILE A 473 -10.21 4.60 28.70
N GLY A 474 -9.38 3.98 27.87
CA GLY A 474 -8.60 4.67 26.85
C GLY A 474 -9.40 5.10 25.62
N SER A 475 -8.79 5.95 24.80
CA SER A 475 -9.33 6.33 23.49
C SER A 475 -9.14 5.20 22.46
N VAL A 476 -10.15 4.98 21.61
CA VAL A 476 -10.02 4.11 20.42
C VAL A 476 -9.43 4.86 19.21
N PHE A 477 -8.94 6.09 19.42
CA PHE A 477 -8.45 6.96 18.36
C PHE A 477 -9.53 7.16 17.26
N VAL A 478 -9.14 7.47 16.02
CA VAL A 478 -10.07 7.85 14.92
C VAL A 478 -11.22 6.89 14.63
N ILE A 479 -11.14 5.60 15.01
CA ILE A 479 -12.20 4.63 14.74
C ILE A 479 -13.38 4.71 15.71
N TRP A 480 -13.31 5.53 16.76
CA TRP A 480 -14.44 5.84 17.67
C TRP A 480 -15.72 6.19 16.90
N PHE A 481 -15.56 6.84 15.74
CA PHE A 481 -16.68 7.23 14.88
C PHE A 481 -17.50 6.04 14.36
N VAL A 482 -16.86 4.89 14.11
CA VAL A 482 -17.54 3.71 13.53
C VAL A 482 -18.52 3.10 14.52
N ILE A 483 -18.09 2.93 15.77
CA ILE A 483 -18.94 2.41 16.85
C ILE A 483 -20.01 3.44 17.24
N CYS A 484 -19.65 4.73 17.27
CA CYS A 484 -20.62 5.81 17.47
C CYS A 484 -21.73 5.81 16.40
N LEU A 485 -21.36 5.64 15.11
CA LEU A 485 -22.31 5.57 14.00
C LEU A 485 -23.20 4.33 14.09
N PHE A 486 -22.66 3.19 14.56
CA PHE A 486 -23.47 2.00 14.82
C PHE A 486 -24.58 2.30 15.83
N PHE A 487 -24.24 2.84 17.00
CA PHE A 487 -25.23 3.15 18.03
C PHE A 487 -26.22 4.24 17.60
N ALA A 488 -25.76 5.30 16.93
CA ALA A 488 -26.66 6.34 16.41
C ALA A 488 -27.70 5.78 15.44
N ARG A 489 -27.31 4.84 14.56
CA ARG A 489 -28.23 4.13 13.65
C ARG A 489 -29.21 3.25 14.42
N MET A 490 -28.74 2.51 15.41
CA MET A 490 -29.57 1.62 16.24
C MET A 490 -30.59 2.41 17.06
N LEU A 491 -30.18 3.55 17.61
CA LEU A 491 -31.03 4.45 18.37
C LEU A 491 -32.11 5.07 17.48
N PHE A 492 -31.74 5.56 16.29
CA PHE A 492 -32.70 6.13 15.36
C PHE A 492 -33.75 5.11 14.89
N ILE A 493 -33.35 3.87 14.56
CA ILE A 493 -34.33 2.85 14.16
C ILE A 493 -35.23 2.42 15.33
N ALA A 494 -34.74 2.48 16.58
CA ALA A 494 -35.57 2.26 17.77
C ALA A 494 -36.63 3.36 17.88
N ILE A 495 -36.24 4.62 17.72
CA ILE A 495 -37.14 5.77 17.74
C ILE A 495 -38.19 5.67 16.62
N LEU A 496 -37.80 5.31 15.39
CA LEU A 496 -38.72 5.12 14.27
C LEU A 496 -39.79 4.05 14.57
N LYS A 497 -39.38 2.94 15.20
CA LYS A 497 -40.32 1.86 15.58
C LYS A 497 -41.22 2.26 16.74
N LEU A 498 -40.66 2.88 17.77
CA LEU A 498 -41.42 3.34 18.94
C LEU A 498 -42.46 4.38 18.54
N SER A 499 -42.09 5.31 17.66
CA SER A 499 -43.01 6.33 17.13
C SER A 499 -44.02 5.78 16.13
N ARG A 500 -43.91 4.51 15.71
CA ARG A 500 -44.71 3.91 14.62
C ARG A 500 -44.66 4.77 13.35
N GLU A 501 -43.50 5.35 13.07
CA GLU A 501 -43.26 6.31 11.98
C GLU A 501 -44.10 7.59 11.99
N LYS A 502 -44.80 7.92 13.09
CA LYS A 502 -45.50 9.20 13.23
C LYS A 502 -44.48 10.33 13.32
N GLU A 503 -44.41 11.16 12.29
CA GLU A 503 -43.35 12.17 12.12
C GLU A 503 -43.17 13.09 13.33
N ALA A 504 -44.27 13.64 13.86
CA ALA A 504 -44.22 14.54 15.02
C ALA A 504 -43.63 13.84 16.26
N LEU A 505 -44.04 12.60 16.53
CA LEU A 505 -43.52 11.81 17.64
C LEU A 505 -42.06 11.41 17.40
N THR A 506 -41.69 11.04 16.18
CA THR A 506 -40.28 10.79 15.81
C THR A 506 -39.43 12.03 16.07
N CYS A 507 -39.89 13.21 15.65
CA CYS A 507 -39.18 14.48 15.84
C CYS A 507 -38.99 14.80 17.33
N ILE A 508 -40.04 14.68 18.15
CA ILE A 508 -39.98 14.90 19.61
C ILE A 508 -38.98 13.95 20.26
N LEU A 509 -39.05 12.65 19.94
CA LEU A 509 -38.15 11.65 20.51
C LEU A 509 -36.69 11.85 20.09
N VAL A 510 -36.44 12.21 18.82
CA VAL A 510 -35.09 12.55 18.35
C VAL A 510 -34.57 13.80 19.06
N ALA A 511 -35.39 14.84 19.20
CA ALA A 511 -35.02 16.07 19.90
C ALA A 511 -34.68 15.80 21.37
N ALA A 512 -35.52 15.04 22.09
CA ALA A 512 -35.29 14.65 23.47
C ALA A 512 -33.97 13.90 23.64
N VAL A 513 -33.74 12.86 22.81
CA VAL A 513 -32.48 12.09 22.83
C VAL A 513 -31.27 12.95 22.50
N THR A 514 -31.39 13.85 21.53
CA THR A 514 -30.30 14.75 21.12
C THR A 514 -29.92 15.71 22.25
N ILE A 515 -30.89 16.29 22.94
CA ILE A 515 -30.67 17.20 24.08
C ILE A 515 -30.02 16.44 25.24
N THR A 516 -30.50 15.22 25.54
CA THR A 516 -29.90 14.36 26.57
C THR A 516 -28.44 14.02 26.24
N GLY A 517 -28.17 13.63 24.98
CA GLY A 517 -26.82 13.34 24.52
C GLY A 517 -25.87 14.52 24.62
N TRP A 518 -26.32 15.68 24.17
CA TRP A 518 -25.58 16.94 24.24
C TRP A 518 -25.24 17.27 25.70
N TYR A 519 -26.24 17.30 26.58
CA TYR A 519 -26.06 17.65 27.99
C TYR A 519 -25.09 16.70 28.71
N ILE A 520 -25.23 15.39 28.51
CA ILE A 520 -24.32 14.41 29.10
C ILE A 520 -22.89 14.62 28.60
N GLY A 521 -22.72 14.76 27.28
CA GLY A 521 -21.40 14.87 26.67
C GLY A 521 -20.67 16.17 27.01
N THR A 522 -21.37 17.28 27.21
CA THR A 522 -20.76 18.59 27.51
C THR A 522 -20.59 18.86 29.00
N HIS A 523 -21.45 18.31 29.85
CA HIS A 523 -21.49 18.68 31.28
C HIS A 523 -21.23 17.53 32.25
N VAL A 524 -21.41 16.27 31.84
CA VAL A 524 -21.33 15.13 32.75
C VAL A 524 -20.05 14.33 32.48
N ALA A 525 -20.01 13.62 31.35
CA ALA A 525 -18.93 12.71 31.04
C ALA A 525 -18.97 12.29 29.56
N PHE A 526 -17.81 11.92 29.04
CA PHE A 526 -17.77 11.15 27.79
C PHE A 526 -18.18 9.72 28.15
N LEU A 527 -19.22 9.21 27.51
CA LEU A 527 -19.72 7.86 27.79
C LEU A 527 -18.92 6.83 27.00
N PRO A 528 -18.81 5.58 27.49
CA PRO A 528 -18.23 4.47 26.75
C PRO A 528 -18.75 4.39 25.31
N GLU A 529 -17.88 4.03 24.38
CA GLU A 529 -18.20 3.92 22.94
C GLU A 529 -18.67 5.25 22.31
N SER A 530 -18.48 6.37 23.03
CA SER A 530 -19.00 7.70 22.71
C SER A 530 -20.52 7.72 22.52
N PHE A 531 -21.24 6.98 23.38
CA PHE A 531 -22.70 6.84 23.30
C PHE A 531 -23.44 8.19 23.47
N ASP A 532 -22.87 9.14 24.23
CA ASP A 532 -23.35 10.52 24.34
C ASP A 532 -23.38 11.25 22.99
N VAL A 533 -22.34 11.06 22.18
CA VAL A 533 -22.27 11.56 20.81
C VAL A 533 -23.24 10.81 19.92
N SER A 534 -23.43 9.50 20.10
CA SER A 534 -24.43 8.72 19.35
C SER A 534 -25.86 9.22 19.56
N MET A 535 -26.19 9.64 20.78
CA MET A 535 -27.47 10.28 21.11
C MET A 535 -27.64 11.60 20.35
N THR A 536 -26.63 12.47 20.41
CA THR A 536 -26.63 13.74 19.66
C THR A 536 -26.68 13.52 18.13
N ALA A 537 -25.99 12.50 17.64
CA ALA A 537 -25.90 12.12 16.24
C ALA A 537 -27.21 11.59 15.66
N ALA A 538 -28.16 11.16 16.49
CA ALA A 538 -29.49 10.76 16.04
C ALA A 538 -30.18 11.88 15.23
N ALA A 539 -29.94 13.14 15.57
CA ALA A 539 -30.41 14.29 14.80
C ALA A 539 -29.89 14.31 13.36
N PHE A 540 -28.61 13.99 13.12
CA PHE A 540 -28.05 13.92 11.77
C PHE A 540 -28.62 12.76 10.97
N ILE A 541 -28.77 11.60 11.59
CA ILE A 541 -29.39 10.42 10.96
C ILE A 541 -30.83 10.74 10.57
N TYR A 542 -31.59 11.38 11.46
CA TYR A 542 -32.96 11.81 11.18
C TYR A 542 -33.04 12.87 10.08
N ALA A 543 -32.18 13.89 10.10
CA ALA A 543 -32.09 14.90 9.04
C ALA A 543 -31.83 14.25 7.68
N GLY A 544 -30.91 13.27 7.62
CA GLY A 544 -30.67 12.47 6.42
C GLY A 544 -31.91 11.73 5.93
N TYR A 545 -32.64 11.07 6.83
CA TYR A 545 -33.90 10.40 6.52
C TYR A 545 -34.94 11.36 5.93
N LEU A 546 -35.09 12.56 6.50
CA LEU A 546 -36.00 13.59 5.99
C LEU A 546 -35.58 14.13 4.62
N LEU A 547 -34.28 14.32 4.37
CA LEU A 547 -33.75 14.74 3.07
C LEU A 547 -34.15 13.78 1.95
N ASN A 548 -34.16 12.46 2.24
CA ASN A 548 -34.64 11.46 1.30
C ASN A 548 -36.16 11.50 1.16
N LYS A 549 -36.88 11.49 2.30
CA LYS A 549 -38.35 11.43 2.35
C LYS A 549 -39.02 12.54 1.56
N TYR A 550 -38.53 13.78 1.68
CA TYR A 550 -39.09 14.94 0.99
C TYR A 550 -38.38 15.29 -0.31
N SER A 551 -37.48 14.43 -0.82
CA SER A 551 -36.76 14.65 -2.08
C SER A 551 -36.11 16.06 -2.17
N VAL A 552 -35.48 16.50 -1.08
CA VAL A 552 -35.03 17.89 -0.89
C VAL A 552 -34.08 18.38 -2.00
N TRP A 553 -33.37 17.48 -2.66
CA TRP A 553 -32.53 17.80 -3.82
C TRP A 553 -33.32 18.46 -4.98
N GLN A 554 -34.55 18.03 -5.23
CA GLN A 554 -35.39 18.61 -6.28
C GLN A 554 -35.87 20.01 -5.88
N TYR A 555 -36.22 20.19 -4.60
CA TYR A 555 -36.60 21.49 -4.05
C TYR A 555 -35.46 22.51 -4.13
N LEU A 556 -34.25 22.15 -3.67
CA LEU A 556 -33.07 23.03 -3.71
C LEU A 556 -32.72 23.46 -5.15
N LYS A 557 -32.87 22.56 -6.13
CA LYS A 557 -32.65 22.86 -7.55
C LYS A 557 -33.71 23.79 -8.14
N ARG A 558 -34.95 23.72 -7.65
CA ARG A 558 -36.05 24.58 -8.09
C ARG A 558 -35.96 25.99 -7.49
N TYR A 559 -35.45 26.12 -6.26
CA TYR A 559 -35.40 27.38 -5.52
C TYR A 559 -33.97 27.72 -5.10
N PRO A 560 -33.12 28.30 -5.97
CA PRO A 560 -31.70 28.54 -5.68
C PRO A 560 -31.43 29.46 -4.48
N LEU A 561 -32.36 30.35 -4.12
CA LEU A 561 -32.27 31.15 -2.88
C LEU A 561 -32.17 30.29 -1.62
N SER A 562 -32.75 29.08 -1.62
CA SER A 562 -32.63 28.14 -0.50
C SER A 562 -31.20 27.60 -0.34
N ILE A 563 -30.42 27.52 -1.42
CA ILE A 563 -28.99 27.16 -1.39
C ILE A 563 -28.19 28.28 -0.71
N VAL A 564 -28.52 29.55 -1.02
CA VAL A 564 -27.88 30.71 -0.38
C VAL A 564 -28.17 30.71 1.12
N LEU A 565 -29.43 30.51 1.52
CA LEU A 565 -29.80 30.40 2.94
C LEU A 565 -29.05 29.25 3.64
N THR A 566 -28.95 28.09 2.99
CA THR A 566 -28.18 26.94 3.49
C THR A 566 -26.70 27.32 3.69
N GLY A 567 -26.10 28.03 2.73
CA GLY A 567 -24.74 28.56 2.85
C GLY A 567 -24.57 29.53 4.01
N CYS A 568 -25.51 30.47 4.19
CA CYS A 568 -25.49 31.43 5.30
C CYS A 568 -25.55 30.75 6.67
N ILE A 569 -26.42 29.74 6.85
CA ILE A 569 -26.52 28.99 8.12
C ILE A 569 -25.20 28.26 8.42
N TRP A 570 -24.58 27.65 7.41
CA TRP A 570 -23.28 26.99 7.56
C TRP A 570 -22.17 27.98 7.92
N LEU A 571 -22.09 29.13 7.24
CA LEU A 571 -21.10 30.17 7.54
C LEU A 571 -21.28 30.78 8.93
N LEU A 572 -22.53 31.03 9.36
CA LEU A 572 -22.84 31.50 10.72
C LEU A 572 -22.38 30.48 11.76
N GLN A 573 -22.57 29.18 11.50
CA GLN A 573 -22.10 28.12 12.38
C GLN A 573 -20.58 28.05 12.45
N ILE A 574 -19.87 28.23 11.33
CA ILE A 574 -18.41 28.36 11.33
C ILE A 574 -18.00 29.58 12.16
N GLN A 575 -18.58 30.76 11.94
CA GLN A 575 -18.26 31.98 12.70
C GLN A 575 -18.46 31.84 14.21
N LYS A 576 -19.39 30.98 14.65
CA LYS A 576 -19.69 30.76 16.06
C LYS A 576 -18.88 29.62 16.70
N GLY A 577 -17.85 29.11 16.03
CA GLY A 577 -16.93 28.10 16.60
C GLY A 577 -17.02 26.71 15.94
N GLY A 578 -17.91 26.53 14.96
CA GLY A 578 -18.05 25.26 14.25
C GLY A 578 -18.71 24.16 15.09
N ILE A 579 -18.34 22.91 14.82
CA ILE A 579 -18.76 21.73 15.60
C ILE A 579 -17.59 20.74 15.61
N GLU A 580 -17.28 20.14 16.75
CA GLU A 580 -16.31 19.04 16.83
C GLU A 580 -16.86 17.94 17.73
N LEU A 581 -17.38 16.88 17.09
CA LEU A 581 -18.04 15.77 17.79
C LEU A 581 -17.10 15.00 18.71
N SER A 582 -15.81 14.87 18.35
CA SER A 582 -14.82 14.11 19.12
C SER A 582 -14.58 14.70 20.51
N ILE A 583 -14.62 16.02 20.65
CA ILE A 583 -14.40 16.73 21.92
C ILE A 583 -15.71 17.28 22.53
N ARG A 584 -16.87 16.89 21.98
CA ARG A 584 -18.20 17.37 22.39
C ARG A 584 -18.33 18.89 22.35
N SER A 585 -17.67 19.53 21.38
CA SER A 585 -17.79 20.98 21.22
C SER A 585 -18.99 21.32 20.33
N TYR A 586 -19.99 21.96 20.94
CA TYR A 586 -21.20 22.47 20.30
C TYR A 586 -21.44 23.94 20.72
N PRO A 587 -20.59 24.89 20.28
CA PRO A 587 -20.53 26.24 20.86
C PRO A 587 -21.86 27.00 20.87
N LEU A 588 -22.68 26.81 19.84
CA LEU A 588 -24.02 27.40 19.77
C LEU A 588 -25.04 26.31 19.45
N PHE A 589 -25.41 25.49 20.43
CA PHE A 589 -26.47 24.50 20.29
C PHE A 589 -27.84 25.20 20.25
N PRO A 590 -28.78 24.84 19.35
CA PRO A 590 -28.72 23.80 18.31
C PRO A 590 -28.20 24.27 16.93
N LEU A 591 -27.83 25.55 16.76
CA LEU A 591 -27.31 26.08 15.47
C LEU A 591 -26.10 25.29 14.96
N SER A 592 -25.28 24.77 15.88
CA SER A 592 -24.12 23.94 15.56
C SER A 592 -24.52 22.69 14.76
N LEU A 593 -25.67 22.08 15.08
CA LEU A 593 -26.19 20.91 14.37
C LEU A 593 -26.78 21.31 13.01
N SER A 594 -27.60 22.37 12.96
CA SER A 594 -28.22 22.79 11.70
C SER A 594 -27.19 23.28 10.69
N GLY A 595 -26.17 24.02 11.13
CA GLY A 595 -25.03 24.42 10.30
C GLY A 595 -24.27 23.24 9.70
N ALA A 596 -24.06 22.17 10.47
CA ALA A 596 -23.41 20.95 9.97
C ALA A 596 -24.27 20.18 8.93
N VAL A 597 -25.59 20.15 9.12
CA VAL A 597 -26.53 19.64 8.10
C VAL A 597 -26.43 20.47 6.83
N CYS A 598 -26.45 21.81 6.95
CA CYS A 598 -26.31 22.72 5.83
C CYS A 598 -24.97 22.56 5.08
N GLY A 599 -23.84 22.51 5.79
CA GLY A 599 -22.52 22.26 5.19
C GLY A 599 -22.46 20.92 4.46
N THR A 600 -23.08 19.88 5.01
CA THR A 600 -23.20 18.57 4.34
C THR A 600 -24.02 18.66 3.06
N VAL A 601 -25.15 19.39 3.08
CA VAL A 601 -25.99 19.59 1.88
C VAL A 601 -25.20 20.33 0.79
N ILE A 602 -24.47 21.39 1.14
CA ILE A 602 -23.60 22.11 0.21
C ILE A 602 -22.52 21.19 -0.38
N LEU A 603 -21.83 20.40 0.44
CA LEU A 603 -20.87 19.39 -0.03
C LEU A 603 -21.50 18.44 -1.06
N CYS A 604 -22.70 17.94 -0.77
CA CYS A 604 -23.42 17.02 -1.65
C CYS A 604 -23.76 17.67 -3.00
N LEU A 605 -24.18 18.94 -3.00
CA LEU A 605 -24.43 19.72 -4.21
C LEU A 605 -23.14 19.92 -5.01
N CYS A 606 -22.03 20.28 -4.36
CA CYS A 606 -20.72 20.38 -5.00
C CYS A 606 -20.30 19.06 -5.65
N CYS A 607 -20.50 17.92 -4.98
CA CYS A 607 -20.19 16.60 -5.54
C CYS A 607 -21.08 16.25 -6.75
N GLN A 608 -22.37 16.63 -6.73
CA GLN A 608 -23.26 16.48 -7.89
C GLN A 608 -22.82 17.35 -9.08
N MET A 609 -22.27 18.53 -8.83
CA MET A 609 -21.72 19.37 -9.91
C MET A 609 -20.40 18.81 -10.44
N LEU A 610 -19.53 18.32 -9.55
CA LEU A 610 -18.23 17.75 -9.91
C LEU A 610 -18.34 16.42 -10.66
N SER A 611 -19.46 15.70 -10.54
CA SER A 611 -19.65 14.39 -11.20
C SER A 611 -19.59 14.47 -12.73
N ARG A 612 -19.68 15.68 -13.32
CA ARG A 612 -19.48 15.91 -14.76
C ARG A 612 -18.03 15.76 -15.22
N TYR A 613 -17.06 15.82 -14.30
CA TYR A 613 -15.64 15.72 -14.61
C TYR A 613 -15.10 14.32 -14.30
N THR A 614 -14.35 13.73 -15.23
CA THR A 614 -13.89 12.34 -15.13
C THR A 614 -12.88 12.12 -14.00
N ILE A 615 -11.87 12.98 -13.89
CA ILE A 615 -10.75 12.81 -12.95
C ILE A 615 -11.21 12.97 -11.48
N PRO A 616 -11.85 14.09 -11.06
CA PRO A 616 -12.30 14.24 -9.66
C PRO A 616 -13.27 13.14 -9.26
N THR A 617 -14.17 12.75 -10.17
CA THR A 617 -15.11 11.65 -9.95
C THR A 617 -14.38 10.33 -9.69
N ALA A 618 -13.40 9.98 -10.52
CA ALA A 618 -12.65 8.74 -10.35
C ALA A 618 -11.91 8.69 -9.01
N VAL A 619 -11.23 9.78 -8.63
CA VAL A 619 -10.45 9.86 -7.39
C VAL A 619 -11.37 9.82 -6.16
N LEU A 620 -12.34 10.73 -6.07
CA LEU A 620 -13.22 10.83 -4.90
C LEU A 620 -14.07 9.57 -4.72
N LYS A 621 -14.57 8.98 -5.81
CA LYS A 621 -15.32 7.72 -5.76
C LYS A 621 -14.45 6.55 -5.29
N PHE A 622 -13.18 6.51 -5.68
CA PHE A 622 -12.25 5.48 -5.22
C PHE A 622 -12.05 5.53 -3.70
N PHE A 623 -11.76 6.72 -3.15
CA PHE A 623 -11.61 6.90 -1.71
C PHE A 623 -12.94 6.68 -0.97
N GLY A 624 -14.07 7.13 -1.50
CA GLY A 624 -15.37 6.95 -0.86
C GLY A 624 -15.80 5.48 -0.76
N ARG A 625 -15.57 4.70 -1.81
CA ARG A 625 -15.87 3.25 -1.84
C ARG A 625 -15.01 2.45 -0.86
N ASN A 626 -13.81 2.94 -0.59
CA ASN A 626 -12.83 2.32 0.31
C ASN A 626 -12.68 3.07 1.64
N SER A 627 -13.59 4.00 1.96
CA SER A 627 -13.47 4.92 3.10
C SER A 627 -13.21 4.22 4.44
N LEU A 628 -13.85 3.07 4.68
CA LEU A 628 -13.63 2.28 5.90
C LEU A 628 -12.26 1.60 5.95
N ALA A 629 -11.75 1.14 4.79
CA ALA A 629 -10.40 0.60 4.71
C ALA A 629 -9.35 1.71 4.89
N VAL A 630 -9.58 2.88 4.29
CA VAL A 630 -8.74 4.09 4.47
C VAL A 630 -8.72 4.49 5.95
N LEU A 631 -9.87 4.54 6.62
CA LEU A 631 -9.97 4.83 8.05
C LEU A 631 -9.18 3.82 8.90
N GLY A 632 -9.29 2.53 8.61
CA GLY A 632 -8.55 1.49 9.32
C GLY A 632 -7.03 1.59 9.12
N ILE A 633 -6.58 1.86 7.89
CA ILE A 633 -5.16 2.07 7.59
C ILE A 633 -4.67 3.33 8.33
N HIS A 634 -5.41 4.44 8.26
CA HIS A 634 -5.08 5.68 8.96
C HIS A 634 -4.99 5.49 10.48
N CYS A 635 -5.91 4.70 11.06
CA CYS A 635 -5.89 4.37 12.49
C CYS A 635 -4.57 3.71 12.91
N ILE A 636 -4.07 2.77 12.12
CA ILE A 636 -2.84 2.04 12.42
C ILE A 636 -1.62 2.93 12.19
N GLU A 637 -1.51 3.57 11.02
CA GLU A 637 -0.35 4.43 10.74
C GLU A 637 -0.24 5.57 11.75
N ALA A 638 -1.34 6.22 12.12
CA ALA A 638 -1.29 7.38 13.01
C ALA A 638 -0.98 7.00 14.46
N GLN A 639 -1.32 5.77 14.88
CA GLN A 639 -0.99 5.27 16.22
C GLN A 639 0.45 4.74 16.32
N PHE A 640 0.99 4.16 15.25
CA PHE A 640 2.25 3.39 15.32
C PHE A 640 3.42 4.00 14.55
N ILE A 641 3.18 4.95 13.64
CA ILE A 641 4.23 5.69 12.93
C ILE A 641 4.41 7.05 13.60
N HIS A 642 5.62 7.31 14.09
CA HIS A 642 5.96 8.57 14.73
C HIS A 642 6.26 9.68 13.71
N TRP A 643 5.23 10.13 13.00
CA TRP A 643 5.35 11.10 11.91
C TRP A 643 6.03 12.41 12.32
N GLU A 644 5.78 12.90 13.53
CA GLU A 644 6.36 14.16 14.03
C GLU A 644 7.89 14.09 14.11
N GLY A 645 8.45 13.00 14.60
CA GLY A 645 9.91 12.80 14.60
C GLY A 645 10.47 12.42 13.24
N LEU A 646 9.72 11.64 12.44
CA LEU A 646 10.11 11.24 11.08
C LEU A 646 10.21 12.41 10.10
N LEU A 647 9.33 13.39 10.27
CA LEU A 647 9.17 14.53 9.38
C LEU A 647 9.40 15.84 10.13
N LEU A 648 10.35 15.80 11.06
CA LEU A 648 10.78 16.98 11.80
C LEU A 648 11.20 18.07 10.79
N ASN A 649 10.65 19.27 10.91
CA ASN A 649 10.85 20.41 10.00
C ASN A 649 10.23 20.29 8.59
N ALA A 650 9.55 19.19 8.24
CA ALA A 650 8.83 19.11 6.98
C ALA A 650 7.56 19.97 7.06
N ASP A 651 7.26 20.72 6.00
CA ASP A 651 6.02 21.48 5.93
C ASP A 651 4.78 20.54 5.89
N VAL A 652 3.62 21.12 6.18
CA VAL A 652 2.34 20.40 6.24
C VAL A 652 2.03 19.64 4.95
N PHE A 653 2.37 20.21 3.78
CA PHE A 653 2.08 19.59 2.49
C PHE A 653 2.91 18.34 2.28
N MET A 654 4.21 18.41 2.61
CA MET A 654 5.11 17.28 2.58
C MET A 654 4.63 16.20 3.54
N GLN A 655 4.26 16.56 4.77
CA GLN A 655 3.77 15.58 5.73
C GLN A 655 2.47 14.88 5.26
N PHE A 656 1.55 15.64 4.67
CA PHE A 656 0.31 15.08 4.12
C PHE A 656 0.58 14.15 2.93
N LEU A 657 1.46 14.56 2.01
CA LEU A 657 1.85 13.76 0.85
C LEU A 657 2.44 12.41 1.30
N MET A 658 3.33 12.42 2.29
CA MET A 658 3.98 11.21 2.82
C MET A 658 2.97 10.22 3.41
N ARG A 659 2.03 10.72 4.22
CA ARG A 659 0.94 9.89 4.76
C ARG A 659 0.05 9.34 3.64
N MET A 660 -0.27 10.16 2.64
CA MET A 660 -1.09 9.72 1.50
C MET A 660 -0.42 8.64 0.65
N ILE A 661 0.91 8.70 0.46
CA ILE A 661 1.66 7.64 -0.22
C ILE A 661 1.57 6.33 0.57
N CYS A 662 1.80 6.39 1.89
CA CYS A 662 1.69 5.22 2.78
C CYS A 662 0.29 4.60 2.71
N ILE A 663 -0.77 5.40 2.90
CA ILE A 663 -2.16 4.95 2.88
C ILE A 663 -2.52 4.33 1.52
N CYS A 664 -2.16 4.99 0.41
CA CYS A 664 -2.45 4.50 -0.93
C CYS A 664 -1.73 3.19 -1.23
N ALA A 665 -0.46 3.06 -0.84
CA ALA A 665 0.33 1.84 -1.03
C ALA A 665 -0.30 0.64 -0.30
N THR A 666 -0.62 0.82 0.99
CA THR A 666 -1.28 -0.21 1.80
C THR A 666 -2.66 -0.56 1.24
N LEU A 667 -3.42 0.44 0.76
CA LEU A 667 -4.73 0.21 0.18
C LEU A 667 -4.66 -0.58 -1.14
N VAL A 668 -3.70 -0.29 -2.01
CA VAL A 668 -3.48 -1.04 -3.26
C VAL A 668 -3.13 -2.49 -2.95
N LEU A 669 -2.24 -2.72 -1.99
CA LEU A 669 -1.88 -4.07 -1.55
C LEU A 669 -3.08 -4.83 -0.99
N TRP A 670 -3.86 -4.19 -0.11
CA TRP A 670 -5.10 -4.76 0.43
C TRP A 670 -6.08 -5.16 -0.67
N ILE A 671 -6.29 -4.29 -1.66
CA ILE A 671 -7.17 -4.57 -2.80
C ILE A 671 -6.62 -5.72 -3.64
N ALA A 672 -5.30 -5.79 -3.87
CA ALA A 672 -4.66 -6.88 -4.61
C ALA A 672 -4.87 -8.22 -3.90
N ILE A 673 -4.58 -8.29 -2.59
CA ILE A 673 -4.77 -9.48 -1.75
C ILE A 673 -6.23 -9.92 -1.79
N LYS A 674 -7.16 -9.00 -1.51
CA LYS A 674 -8.60 -9.29 -1.51
C LYS A 674 -9.07 -9.82 -2.86
N THR A 675 -8.65 -9.20 -3.96
CA THR A 675 -9.05 -9.60 -5.32
C THR A 675 -8.47 -10.97 -5.69
N PHE A 676 -7.23 -11.25 -5.26
CA PHE A 676 -6.59 -12.53 -5.45
C PHE A 676 -7.36 -13.64 -4.72
N PHE A 677 -7.60 -13.50 -3.42
CA PHE A 677 -8.36 -14.49 -2.63
C PHE A 677 -9.77 -14.72 -3.20
N GLN A 678 -10.48 -13.66 -3.60
CA GLN A 678 -11.77 -13.81 -4.27
C GLN A 678 -11.66 -14.61 -5.56
N SER A 679 -10.63 -14.38 -6.38
CA SER A 679 -10.42 -15.11 -7.63
C SER A 679 -10.05 -16.59 -7.44
N VAL A 680 -9.46 -16.94 -6.29
CA VAL A 680 -9.03 -18.30 -5.94
C VAL A 680 -10.20 -19.07 -5.30
N ILE A 681 -10.85 -18.48 -4.29
CA ILE A 681 -11.94 -19.10 -3.53
C ILE A 681 -13.19 -19.31 -4.42
N LEU A 682 -13.51 -18.36 -5.32
CA LEU A 682 -14.62 -18.54 -6.26
C LEU A 682 -14.36 -19.61 -7.33
N LYS A 683 -13.10 -20.05 -7.49
CA LYS A 683 -12.73 -21.15 -8.39
C LYS A 683 -12.71 -22.53 -7.72
N THR A 684 -12.65 -22.58 -6.39
CA THR A 684 -12.75 -23.84 -5.63
C THR A 684 -14.17 -24.10 -5.11
N ALA A 685 -15.05 -23.10 -5.14
CA ALA A 685 -16.47 -23.22 -4.76
C ALA A 685 -17.43 -23.44 -5.95
N ARG A 686 -16.89 -23.62 -7.16
CA ARG A 686 -17.56 -24.13 -8.36
C ARG A 686 -16.76 -25.32 -8.86
#